data_AF-Q6FPN8-F1
#
_entry.id   AF-Q6FPN8-F1
#
_cell.length_a   1.000
_cell.length_b   1.000
_cell.length_c   1.000
_cell.angle_alpha   90.00
_cell.angle_beta   90.00
_cell.angle_gamma   90.00
#
_symmetry.space_group_name_H-M   'P 1'
#
loop_
_entity.id
_entity.type
_entity.pdbx_description
1 polymer ?
#
loop_
_entity_poly.entity_id
_entity_poly.type
_entity_poly.pdbx_seq_one_letter_code
_entity_poly.pdbx_strand_id
1 'polypeptide(L)'
;MVSFDSVSSSEHSLVALRNRIVGDATAKLDVYLGQNSTIFKELTSISASDDIDLQHLKLDILLILLNVDKNTIESLGESYNDVVVSVLQDIELPKTFLTNNTSINRKYIKLINMSKGYTECDEFPFLKETEQYLSHLIDKLLSDIANSSEIANTIELLTLQLQNGKNRSFLMTKSLKEQIESMLFKCYRKYAELINYKYMIRLRVQKDKKNNKYKPLSNKGLNSCISLPNSITISNQQDEKLLYLCLVLYTWSHKINQTASLWESSEFQFFISSFLKGENIQLKCAALEFLIAPYLNTENTWKKRKIIIKYLPYLVDLLNYQPLPKWFDIFETLTDLIELYNRHEPMNNPIIMFLSKSNMLYGILGVFFECMSLKTQNNASIKTLTKCVKFCAAFAANDEKYRALLLEHKFLLNNLEFGLELHLSLLNEFIEFFNTFKNGNLISSTEPFPCLYDSELCFEWLSLLKSFSRSVTALRTSLKRNKLPELLLRLLRKIHRITKECFEVGPEFLGAELKVMGQTLGTICNFVVEFSNLQPYLVKNGIIEIIQDLLSDPLLNDSIEWNLQSRKNALQGCNTEDVKTNSLWVLRHLMYNCQNEEKLELLAKIPMETILEFVNDPSWPVQAQAFQLIRNLTSNSRKVVNILLENFKEVEYNLDPVTGKTKAIGNTYLFEFLVHKMTKLDPRDPPQKKTLEGILYIIVNLAAVNENKKQLVVEQDEILEILSEILAASAQNPTRYGNDSDLKLASLWVLNNLLWNSESANHSQFGLDGYPPTSRDSSSAPIDYSEPPSGRVSRNEIHGITSNTDHNSAIDEDIDDSSALQDNEERNDEFVRHIPEGRSQNNNSTVLRCKKLVDLGIHELVKKNIFDDSLSVREKARTLSFHMDLLLRDSNSS
;
A
#
# COMPACT_ATOMS: atom_id res chain seq x y z
N MET A 1 41.01 32.38 -38.05
CA MET A 1 41.66 31.23 -37.39
C MET A 1 42.94 31.73 -36.77
N VAL A 2 43.08 31.59 -35.46
CA VAL A 2 44.35 31.68 -34.71
C VAL A 2 44.45 30.33 -34.01
N SER A 3 45.61 29.67 -34.02
CA SER A 3 45.75 28.33 -33.46
C SER A 3 45.75 28.35 -31.92
N PHE A 4 45.47 27.19 -31.32
CA PHE A 4 45.31 27.03 -29.86
C PHE A 4 46.63 26.65 -29.15
N ASP A 5 47.76 26.64 -29.88
CA ASP A 5 48.97 25.88 -29.57
C ASP A 5 49.82 26.37 -28.37
N SER A 6 49.30 27.28 -27.54
CA SER A 6 50.06 27.89 -26.43
C SER A 6 49.21 28.40 -25.25
N VAL A 7 48.15 27.68 -24.87
CA VAL A 7 47.53 27.87 -23.54
C VAL A 7 48.40 27.18 -22.47
N SER A 8 49.55 27.76 -22.17
CA SER A 8 50.44 27.32 -21.10
C SER A 8 50.44 28.27 -19.91
N SER A 9 49.96 27.76 -18.76
CA SER A 9 50.45 28.08 -17.42
C SER A 9 50.80 29.56 -17.13
N SER A 10 49.85 30.47 -17.29
CA SER A 10 49.97 31.85 -16.80
C SER A 10 48.62 32.43 -16.45
N GLU A 11 48.57 33.25 -15.39
CA GLU A 11 47.32 33.90 -14.96
C GLU A 11 46.70 34.74 -16.08
N HIS A 12 47.52 35.38 -16.92
CA HIS A 12 47.08 36.12 -18.10
C HIS A 12 46.36 35.24 -19.14
N SER A 13 46.77 33.99 -19.37
CA SER A 13 46.07 33.10 -20.31
C SER A 13 44.71 32.64 -19.75
N LEU A 14 44.62 32.41 -18.45
CA LEU A 14 43.35 32.12 -17.76
C LEU A 14 42.41 33.34 -17.75
N VAL A 15 42.90 34.57 -17.54
CA VAL A 15 42.10 35.80 -17.67
C VAL A 15 41.60 35.99 -19.11
N ALA A 16 42.44 35.73 -20.12
CA ALA A 16 42.04 35.79 -21.52
C ALA A 16 40.98 34.73 -21.87
N LEU A 17 41.15 33.48 -21.39
CA LEU A 17 40.18 32.41 -21.53
C LEU A 17 38.84 32.79 -20.91
N ARG A 18 38.84 33.20 -19.63
CA ARG A 18 37.63 33.65 -18.90
C ARG A 18 36.88 34.69 -19.71
N ASN A 19 37.57 35.73 -20.19
CA ASN A 19 36.95 36.82 -20.93
C ASN A 19 36.39 36.40 -22.30
N ARG A 20 36.92 35.33 -22.93
CA ARG A 20 36.40 34.76 -24.18
C ARG A 20 35.12 33.92 -23.98
N ILE A 21 34.99 33.21 -22.87
CA ILE A 21 33.87 32.26 -22.65
C ILE A 21 32.62 32.88 -21.99
N VAL A 22 32.62 34.17 -21.63
CA VAL A 22 31.45 34.84 -21.04
C VAL A 22 30.37 35.05 -22.11
N GLY A 23 29.29 34.26 -22.03
CA GLY A 23 28.11 34.38 -22.90
C GLY A 23 28.24 33.71 -24.28
N ASP A 24 29.44 33.32 -24.69
CA ASP A 24 29.69 32.61 -25.95
C ASP A 24 29.61 31.08 -25.73
N ALA A 25 28.57 30.44 -26.25
CA ALA A 25 28.39 28.99 -26.19
C ALA A 25 29.38 28.22 -27.10
N THR A 26 29.75 28.80 -28.25
CA THR A 26 30.72 28.20 -29.17
C THR A 26 32.13 28.19 -28.59
N ALA A 27 32.55 29.27 -27.94
CA ALA A 27 33.84 29.31 -27.23
C ALA A 27 33.90 28.38 -26.01
N LYS A 28 32.76 27.96 -25.43
CA LYS A 28 32.73 26.88 -24.42
C LYS A 28 32.89 25.52 -25.09
N LEU A 29 32.16 25.25 -26.16
CA LEU A 29 32.29 24.01 -26.95
C LEU A 29 33.73 23.79 -27.44
N ASP A 30 34.41 24.85 -27.91
CA ASP A 30 35.84 24.82 -28.28
C ASP A 30 36.75 24.28 -27.14
N VAL A 31 36.39 24.51 -25.87
CA VAL A 31 37.17 24.09 -24.70
C VAL A 31 36.94 22.61 -24.37
N TYR A 32 35.72 22.10 -24.54
CA TYR A 32 35.42 20.67 -24.38
C TYR A 32 35.91 19.81 -25.56
N LEU A 33 35.84 20.33 -26.80
CA LEU A 33 36.14 19.59 -28.03
C LEU A 33 37.58 19.76 -28.54
N GLY A 34 38.34 20.73 -27.99
CA GLY A 34 39.74 20.93 -28.32
C GLY A 34 40.66 19.86 -27.73
N GLN A 35 41.94 19.85 -28.12
CA GLN A 35 42.97 18.93 -27.58
C GLN A 35 43.33 19.21 -26.09
N ASN A 36 42.53 20.02 -25.40
CA ASN A 36 42.85 20.65 -24.12
C ASN A 36 42.28 19.88 -22.91
N SER A 37 42.26 18.54 -22.92
CA SER A 37 41.84 17.75 -21.74
C SER A 37 42.72 18.00 -20.50
N THR A 38 43.87 18.64 -20.69
CA THR A 38 44.74 19.23 -19.66
C THR A 38 44.14 20.45 -18.95
N ILE A 39 43.34 21.30 -19.60
CA ILE A 39 42.86 22.55 -19.00
C ILE A 39 41.89 22.29 -17.85
N PHE A 40 41.04 21.26 -17.96
CA PHE A 40 40.15 20.89 -16.86
C PHE A 40 40.93 20.39 -15.65
N LYS A 41 42.05 19.66 -15.85
CA LYS A 41 42.95 19.24 -14.77
C LYS A 41 43.71 20.41 -14.14
N GLU A 42 44.09 21.43 -14.93
CA GLU A 42 44.65 22.69 -14.39
C GLU A 42 43.60 23.48 -13.60
N LEU A 43 42.33 23.46 -14.02
CA LEU A 43 41.23 24.15 -13.35
C LEU A 43 40.75 23.44 -12.07
N THR A 44 40.75 22.10 -12.01
CA THR A 44 40.34 21.32 -10.82
C THR A 44 41.46 21.13 -9.81
N SER A 45 42.73 21.26 -10.19
CA SER A 45 43.86 21.31 -9.25
C SER A 45 43.91 22.65 -8.50
N ILE A 46 42.98 22.84 -7.55
CA ILE A 46 42.89 24.01 -6.68
C ILE A 46 43.42 23.63 -5.28
N SER A 47 44.61 24.12 -4.94
CA SER A 47 45.20 23.91 -3.62
C SER A 47 44.81 25.02 -2.65
N ALA A 48 44.68 24.70 -1.36
CA ALA A 48 44.60 25.69 -0.29
C ALA A 48 45.89 26.53 -0.13
N SER A 49 46.98 26.16 -0.80
CA SER A 49 48.23 26.93 -0.90
C SER A 49 48.30 27.87 -2.11
N ASP A 50 47.34 27.80 -3.03
CA ASP A 50 47.31 28.67 -4.21
C ASP A 50 46.93 30.10 -3.83
N ASP A 51 47.36 31.08 -4.63
CA ASP A 51 46.97 32.47 -4.41
C ASP A 51 45.43 32.67 -4.51
N ILE A 52 44.89 33.57 -3.71
CA ILE A 52 43.45 33.83 -3.59
C ILE A 52 42.82 34.26 -4.93
N ASP A 53 43.51 35.09 -5.72
CA ASP A 53 43.00 35.56 -7.00
C ASP A 53 43.12 34.46 -8.07
N LEU A 54 44.14 33.60 -8.01
CA LEU A 54 44.23 32.39 -8.85
C LEU A 54 43.13 31.37 -8.54
N GLN A 55 42.86 31.09 -7.25
CA GLN A 55 41.72 30.25 -6.83
C GLN A 55 40.39 30.84 -7.32
N HIS A 56 40.23 32.17 -7.21
CA HIS A 56 39.05 32.87 -7.72
C HIS A 56 38.90 32.78 -9.25
N LEU A 57 39.99 32.85 -9.99
CA LEU A 57 40.02 32.78 -11.45
C LEU A 57 39.67 31.37 -11.96
N LYS A 58 40.26 30.32 -11.37
CA LYS A 58 39.92 28.91 -11.69
C LYS A 58 38.43 28.62 -11.45
N LEU A 59 37.90 29.03 -10.29
CA LEU A 59 36.48 28.82 -9.94
C LEU A 59 35.52 29.63 -10.84
N ASP A 60 35.86 30.85 -11.24
CA ASP A 60 35.04 31.61 -12.19
C ASP A 60 34.99 30.94 -13.56
N ILE A 61 36.13 30.43 -14.06
CA ILE A 61 36.19 29.72 -15.35
C ILE A 61 35.33 28.45 -15.30
N LEU A 62 35.45 27.64 -14.26
CA LEU A 62 34.61 26.45 -14.07
C LEU A 62 33.11 26.80 -13.98
N LEU A 63 32.75 27.85 -13.24
CA LEU A 63 31.36 28.35 -13.15
C LEU A 63 30.81 28.86 -14.50
N ILE A 64 31.67 29.32 -15.41
CA ILE A 64 31.25 29.74 -16.75
C ILE A 64 31.17 28.53 -17.70
N LEU A 65 32.11 27.58 -17.62
CA LEU A 65 32.14 26.38 -18.48
C LEU A 65 31.00 25.39 -18.18
N LEU A 66 30.67 25.14 -16.91
CA LEU A 66 29.56 24.26 -16.54
C LEU A 66 28.18 24.87 -16.81
N ASN A 67 28.10 26.20 -16.93
CA ASN A 67 26.86 26.94 -17.22
C ASN A 67 26.53 26.91 -18.73
N VAL A 68 26.11 25.75 -19.21
CA VAL A 68 25.65 25.47 -20.57
C VAL A 68 24.17 25.06 -20.57
N ASP A 69 23.52 25.15 -21.73
CA ASP A 69 22.13 24.72 -21.89
C ASP A 69 22.00 23.19 -22.01
N LYS A 70 20.78 22.67 -21.84
CA LYS A 70 20.53 21.22 -21.83
C LYS A 70 20.87 20.53 -23.15
N ASN A 71 20.65 21.19 -24.29
CA ASN A 71 20.93 20.59 -25.60
C ASN A 71 22.46 20.51 -25.82
N THR A 72 23.20 21.52 -25.38
CA THR A 72 24.67 21.50 -25.33
C THR A 72 25.19 20.37 -24.43
N ILE A 73 24.62 20.18 -23.24
CA ILE A 73 24.99 19.07 -22.33
C ILE A 73 24.72 17.71 -23.00
N GLU A 74 23.55 17.51 -23.60
CA GLU A 74 23.20 16.29 -24.35
C GLU A 74 24.16 16.04 -25.53
N SER A 75 24.68 17.10 -26.17
CA SER A 75 25.67 16.97 -27.26
C SER A 75 27.10 16.69 -26.80
N LEU A 76 27.43 17.01 -25.54
CA LEU A 76 28.75 16.77 -24.93
C LEU A 76 28.85 15.41 -24.23
N GLY A 77 27.73 14.86 -23.75
CA GLY A 77 27.65 13.52 -23.17
C GLY A 77 28.67 13.27 -22.06
N GLU A 78 29.42 12.17 -22.20
CA GLU A 78 30.47 11.74 -21.27
C GLU A 78 31.47 12.87 -20.96
N SER A 79 31.89 13.65 -21.95
CA SER A 79 32.88 14.73 -21.76
C SER A 79 32.38 15.90 -20.90
N TYR A 80 31.07 16.05 -20.70
CA TYR A 80 30.53 16.95 -19.68
C TYR A 80 30.49 16.27 -18.30
N ASN A 81 30.09 15.00 -18.25
CA ASN A 81 30.02 14.21 -17.02
C ASN A 81 31.40 14.04 -16.37
N ASP A 82 32.45 13.75 -17.13
CA ASP A 82 33.84 13.64 -16.65
C ASP A 82 34.27 14.91 -15.90
N VAL A 83 34.01 16.07 -16.49
CA VAL A 83 34.35 17.37 -15.88
C VAL A 83 33.53 17.62 -14.61
N VAL A 84 32.26 17.21 -14.59
CA VAL A 84 31.41 17.30 -13.39
C VAL A 84 31.91 16.35 -12.28
N VAL A 85 32.30 15.12 -12.61
CA VAL A 85 32.88 14.15 -11.67
C VAL A 85 34.19 14.70 -11.08
N SER A 86 35.12 15.17 -11.93
CA SER A 86 36.36 15.83 -11.47
C SER A 86 36.09 17.05 -10.58
N VAL A 87 35.07 17.87 -10.85
CA VAL A 87 34.68 19.00 -9.99
C VAL A 87 34.13 18.57 -8.62
N LEU A 88 33.48 17.41 -8.55
CA LEU A 88 32.90 16.85 -7.31
C LEU A 88 33.91 16.01 -6.51
N GLN A 89 34.93 15.44 -7.14
CA GLN A 89 35.89 14.50 -6.53
C GLN A 89 37.30 15.08 -6.35
N ASP A 90 37.88 15.77 -7.35
CA ASP A 90 39.28 16.20 -7.33
C ASP A 90 39.52 17.48 -6.49
N ILE A 91 38.50 18.33 -6.34
CA ILE A 91 38.63 19.64 -5.69
C ILE A 91 38.52 19.49 -4.17
N GLU A 92 39.65 19.50 -3.47
CA GLU A 92 39.72 19.26 -2.01
C GLU A 92 39.24 20.43 -1.10
N LEU A 93 38.74 21.53 -1.67
CA LEU A 93 38.30 22.72 -0.94
C LEU A 93 37.33 22.47 0.25
N PRO A 94 36.44 21.45 0.25
CA PRO A 94 35.61 21.15 1.42
C PRO A 94 36.39 20.89 2.70
N LYS A 95 37.58 20.27 2.60
CA LYS A 95 38.43 19.95 3.76
C LYS A 95 38.93 21.20 4.50
N THR A 96 38.88 22.37 3.87
CA THR A 96 39.37 23.65 4.41
C THR A 96 38.29 24.73 4.57
N PHE A 97 37.00 24.40 4.41
CA PHE A 97 35.90 25.38 4.48
C PHE A 97 35.93 26.31 5.72
N LEU A 98 36.35 25.79 6.88
CA LEU A 98 36.42 26.55 8.14
C LEU A 98 37.55 27.60 8.18
N THR A 99 38.60 27.43 7.38
CA THR A 99 39.79 28.31 7.35
C THR A 99 39.95 29.09 6.04
N ASN A 100 39.28 28.66 4.96
CA ASN A 100 39.34 29.29 3.65
C ASN A 100 38.47 30.56 3.57
N ASN A 101 38.76 31.43 2.58
CA ASN A 101 38.06 32.69 2.36
C ASN A 101 36.57 32.44 2.01
N THR A 102 35.67 33.17 2.67
CA THR A 102 34.22 33.06 2.48
C THR A 102 33.78 33.24 1.02
N SER A 103 34.49 34.06 0.23
CA SER A 103 34.20 34.27 -1.20
C SER A 103 34.59 33.06 -2.06
N ILE A 104 35.68 32.36 -1.72
CA ILE A 104 36.14 31.16 -2.43
C ILE A 104 35.17 30.03 -2.14
N ASN A 105 34.84 29.82 -0.86
CA ASN A 105 33.79 28.90 -0.43
C ASN A 105 32.48 29.16 -1.18
N ARG A 106 32.06 30.44 -1.30
CA ARG A 106 30.83 30.80 -2.02
C ARG A 106 30.84 30.35 -3.48
N LYS A 107 31.92 30.62 -4.21
CA LYS A 107 32.05 30.23 -5.63
C LYS A 107 32.02 28.70 -5.77
N TYR A 108 32.72 27.98 -4.89
CA TYR A 108 32.79 26.52 -4.94
C TYR A 108 31.47 25.84 -4.54
N ILE A 109 30.78 26.30 -3.49
CA ILE A 109 29.44 25.78 -3.13
C ILE A 109 28.44 26.02 -4.27
N LYS A 110 28.49 27.19 -4.91
CA LYS A 110 27.68 27.48 -6.10
C LYS A 110 28.03 26.56 -7.29
N LEU A 111 29.30 26.18 -7.44
CA LEU A 111 29.75 25.23 -8.46
C LEU A 111 29.18 23.83 -8.19
N ILE A 112 29.21 23.35 -6.94
CA ILE A 112 28.55 22.07 -6.55
C ILE A 112 27.04 22.12 -6.83
N ASN A 113 26.35 23.20 -6.43
CA ASN A 113 24.92 23.43 -6.71
C ASN A 113 24.57 23.44 -8.21
N MET A 114 25.55 23.74 -9.07
CA MET A 114 25.43 23.68 -10.53
C MET A 114 25.67 22.25 -11.03
N SER A 115 26.78 21.61 -10.64
CA SER A 115 27.11 20.21 -10.97
C SER A 115 25.97 19.23 -10.65
N LYS A 116 25.43 19.29 -9.43
CA LYS A 116 24.27 18.49 -8.99
C LYS A 116 22.92 18.94 -9.57
N GLY A 117 22.89 20.07 -10.27
CA GLY A 117 21.72 20.57 -10.97
C GLY A 117 21.48 19.93 -12.35
N TYR A 118 22.50 19.30 -12.94
CA TYR A 118 22.50 18.80 -14.32
C TYR A 118 22.83 17.31 -14.50
N THR A 119 23.51 16.67 -13.55
CA THR A 119 23.87 15.25 -13.64
C THR A 119 23.21 14.43 -12.51
N GLU A 120 23.00 13.14 -12.75
CA GLU A 120 22.49 12.21 -11.74
C GLU A 120 23.63 11.55 -10.92
N CYS A 121 24.77 12.24 -10.81
CA CYS A 121 25.91 11.82 -9.99
C CYS A 121 25.55 11.90 -8.49
N ASP A 122 25.12 10.77 -7.93
CA ASP A 122 24.63 10.70 -6.55
C ASP A 122 25.75 10.84 -5.51
N GLU A 123 26.94 10.30 -5.79
CA GLU A 123 28.07 10.34 -4.87
C GLU A 123 28.78 11.70 -4.87
N PHE A 124 28.58 12.47 -3.79
CA PHE A 124 29.45 13.59 -3.44
C PHE A 124 30.19 13.24 -2.13
N PRO A 125 31.52 13.03 -2.15
CA PRO A 125 32.23 12.47 -1.00
C PRO A 125 32.24 13.42 0.22
N PHE A 126 32.16 14.73 0.00
CA PHE A 126 32.33 15.75 1.04
C PHE A 126 31.03 16.26 1.68
N LEU A 127 29.98 15.41 1.72
CA LEU A 127 28.70 15.74 2.36
C LEU A 127 28.89 16.14 3.83
N LYS A 128 29.73 15.41 4.57
CA LYS A 128 29.99 15.62 6.00
C LYS A 128 30.65 16.97 6.27
N GLU A 129 31.61 17.36 5.44
CA GLU A 129 32.32 18.63 5.49
C GLU A 129 31.37 19.81 5.18
N THR A 130 30.45 19.65 4.21
CA THR A 130 29.40 20.66 3.97
C THR A 130 28.41 20.77 5.13
N GLU A 131 28.06 19.67 5.82
CA GLU A 131 27.20 19.70 7.01
C GLU A 131 27.89 20.40 8.19
N GLN A 132 29.18 20.09 8.44
CA GLN A 132 29.98 20.74 9.49
C GLN A 132 30.15 22.24 9.25
N TYR A 133 30.40 22.67 8.00
CA TYR A 133 30.51 24.09 7.68
C TYR A 133 29.16 24.82 7.78
N LEU A 134 28.07 24.19 7.34
CA LEU A 134 26.71 24.71 7.50
C LEU A 134 26.35 24.90 8.99
N SER A 135 26.66 23.91 9.83
CA SER A 135 26.47 23.96 11.29
C SER A 135 27.21 25.17 11.91
N HIS A 136 28.49 25.35 11.59
CA HIS A 136 29.29 26.49 12.06
C HIS A 136 28.76 27.86 11.59
N LEU A 137 28.28 27.96 10.35
CA LEU A 137 27.67 29.20 9.84
C LEU A 137 26.32 29.50 10.51
N ILE A 138 25.52 28.47 10.84
CA ILE A 138 24.28 28.64 11.59
C ILE A 138 24.56 29.12 13.02
N ASP A 139 25.58 28.62 13.72
CA ASP A 139 25.92 29.13 15.07
C ASP A 139 26.34 30.62 15.04
N LYS A 140 27.09 31.06 14.01
CA LYS A 140 27.41 32.48 13.78
C LYS A 140 26.15 33.32 13.49
N LEU A 141 25.20 32.77 12.74
CA LEU A 141 23.91 33.40 12.43
C LEU A 141 23.01 33.50 13.67
N LEU A 142 22.95 32.45 14.50
CA LEU A 142 22.23 32.44 15.78
C LEU A 142 22.80 33.49 16.73
N SER A 143 24.13 33.67 16.72
CA SER A 143 24.87 34.64 17.55
C SER A 143 24.84 36.10 17.05
N ASP A 144 24.26 36.38 15.88
CA ASP A 144 24.30 37.70 15.19
C ASP A 144 25.72 38.20 14.84
N ILE A 145 26.67 37.27 14.64
CA ILE A 145 28.07 37.58 14.28
C ILE A 145 28.31 37.40 12.77
N ALA A 146 27.46 36.65 12.07
CA ALA A 146 27.62 36.32 10.65
C ALA A 146 27.58 37.54 9.72
N ASN A 147 28.53 37.63 8.79
CA ASN A 147 28.56 38.67 7.75
C ASN A 147 27.72 38.32 6.51
N SER A 148 27.47 39.28 5.62
CA SER A 148 26.59 39.09 4.44
C SER A 148 27.07 38.03 3.43
N SER A 149 28.36 37.71 3.40
CA SER A 149 28.93 36.60 2.62
C SER A 149 28.62 35.25 3.28
N GLU A 150 28.77 35.16 4.60
CA GLU A 150 28.44 33.97 5.40
C GLU A 150 26.93 33.64 5.34
N ILE A 151 26.07 34.67 5.36
CA ILE A 151 24.62 34.50 5.14
C ILE A 151 24.35 33.92 3.74
N ALA A 152 25.03 34.40 2.70
CA ALA A 152 24.89 33.87 1.35
C ALA A 152 25.39 32.42 1.24
N ASN A 153 26.52 32.08 1.88
CA ASN A 153 27.05 30.71 1.92
C ASN A 153 26.07 29.76 2.62
N THR A 154 25.42 30.21 3.71
CA THR A 154 24.38 29.44 4.40
C THR A 154 23.21 29.13 3.47
N ILE A 155 22.73 30.11 2.71
CA ILE A 155 21.62 29.93 1.74
C ILE A 155 22.00 28.94 0.62
N GLU A 156 23.22 29.03 0.08
CA GLU A 156 23.72 28.10 -0.95
C GLU A 156 23.89 26.67 -0.39
N LEU A 157 24.37 26.50 0.85
CA LEU A 157 24.51 25.20 1.51
C LEU A 157 23.16 24.56 1.86
N LEU A 158 22.20 25.35 2.36
CA LEU A 158 20.83 24.86 2.59
C LEU A 158 20.16 24.47 1.26
N THR A 159 20.48 25.15 0.16
CA THR A 159 20.03 24.77 -1.19
C THR A 159 20.68 23.45 -1.63
N LEU A 160 21.97 23.23 -1.33
CA LEU A 160 22.68 21.98 -1.61
C LEU A 160 22.05 20.79 -0.86
N GLN A 161 21.78 20.93 0.44
CA GLN A 161 21.15 19.85 1.21
C GLN A 161 19.72 19.57 0.73
N LEU A 162 19.00 20.58 0.23
CA LEU A 162 17.68 20.40 -0.39
C LEU A 162 17.74 19.66 -1.73
N GLN A 163 18.82 19.84 -2.52
CA GLN A 163 19.08 19.04 -3.73
C GLN A 163 19.49 17.59 -3.39
N ASN A 164 20.31 17.39 -2.35
CA ASN A 164 20.72 16.06 -1.88
C ASN A 164 19.54 15.23 -1.35
N GLY A 165 18.46 15.87 -0.88
CA GLY A 165 17.26 15.24 -0.34
C GLY A 165 16.35 14.54 -1.37
N LYS A 166 16.89 13.88 -2.40
CA LYS A 166 16.13 13.02 -3.33
C LYS A 166 15.18 12.12 -2.52
N ASN A 167 13.90 12.09 -2.90
CA ASN A 167 12.85 11.26 -2.29
C ASN A 167 12.60 11.49 -0.78
N ARG A 168 12.82 12.70 -0.23
CA ARG A 168 12.58 13.07 1.19
C ARG A 168 13.31 12.15 2.20
N SER A 169 14.40 11.48 1.81
CA SER A 169 15.11 10.46 2.59
C SER A 169 16.27 10.99 3.46
N PHE A 170 16.50 12.30 3.44
CA PHE A 170 17.69 12.95 4.01
C PHE A 170 17.92 12.68 5.50
N LEU A 171 19.04 12.02 5.82
CA LEU A 171 19.53 11.77 7.18
C LEU A 171 20.37 12.95 7.69
N MET A 172 19.70 14.02 8.10
CA MET A 172 20.33 15.13 8.82
C MET A 172 20.87 14.69 10.19
N THR A 173 21.97 15.27 10.69
CA THR A 173 22.35 15.05 12.10
C THR A 173 21.36 15.71 13.06
N LYS A 174 21.22 15.14 14.27
CA LYS A 174 20.37 15.72 15.34
C LYS A 174 20.81 17.15 15.70
N SER A 175 22.13 17.42 15.69
CA SER A 175 22.69 18.75 15.97
C SER A 175 22.25 19.79 14.94
N LEU A 176 22.34 19.48 13.63
CA LEU A 176 21.90 20.41 12.60
C LEU A 176 20.38 20.62 12.63
N LYS A 177 19.59 19.60 12.99
CA LYS A 177 18.14 19.77 13.22
C LYS A 177 17.84 20.78 14.33
N GLU A 178 18.52 20.69 15.47
CA GLU A 178 18.34 21.60 16.62
C GLU A 178 18.81 23.04 16.31
N GLN A 179 19.87 23.18 15.51
CA GLN A 179 20.34 24.47 14.98
C GLN A 179 19.33 25.09 13.98
N ILE A 180 18.76 24.30 13.08
CA ILE A 180 17.71 24.74 12.14
C ILE A 180 16.42 25.12 12.88
N GLU A 181 16.01 24.35 13.89
CA GLU A 181 14.88 24.69 14.75
C GLU A 181 15.10 26.02 15.49
N SER A 182 16.32 26.22 16.02
CA SER A 182 16.71 27.48 16.65
C SER A 182 16.66 28.67 15.69
N MET A 183 17.07 28.48 14.43
CA MET A 183 16.97 29.51 13.37
C MET A 183 15.52 29.82 13.01
N LEU A 184 14.66 28.81 12.86
CA LEU A 184 13.22 29.00 12.63
C LEU A 184 12.57 29.77 13.79
N PHE A 185 12.94 29.47 15.04
CA PHE A 185 12.45 30.17 16.21
C PHE A 185 12.99 31.61 16.32
N LYS A 186 14.22 31.86 15.87
CA LYS A 186 14.80 33.21 15.74
C LYS A 186 14.05 34.05 14.69
N CYS A 187 13.77 33.48 13.51
CA CYS A 187 12.94 34.12 12.49
C CYS A 187 11.51 34.38 12.99
N TYR A 188 10.89 33.44 13.71
CA TYR A 188 9.59 33.64 14.35
C TYR A 188 9.62 34.83 15.32
N ARG A 189 10.58 34.88 16.26
CA ARG A 189 10.72 36.00 17.22
C ARG A 189 10.87 37.35 16.53
N LYS A 190 11.55 37.42 15.38
CA LYS A 190 11.76 38.65 14.58
C LYS A 190 10.49 39.18 13.90
N TYR A 191 9.53 38.31 13.59
CA TYR A 191 8.35 38.66 12.78
C TYR A 191 6.98 38.37 13.44
N ALA A 192 6.94 37.77 14.62
CA ALA A 192 5.70 37.42 15.33
C ALA A 192 4.81 38.64 15.66
N GLU A 193 5.38 39.82 15.90
CA GLU A 193 4.63 41.04 16.18
C GLU A 193 3.80 41.54 14.98
N LEU A 194 4.10 41.05 13.77
CA LEU A 194 3.35 41.35 12.55
C LEU A 194 2.06 40.51 12.41
N ILE A 195 1.82 39.54 13.30
CA ILE A 195 0.62 38.68 13.27
C ILE A 195 -0.63 39.51 13.62
N ASN A 196 -1.36 39.94 12.58
CA ASN A 196 -2.66 40.59 12.72
C ASN A 196 -3.81 39.59 12.48
N TYR A 197 -4.64 39.37 13.50
CA TYR A 197 -5.79 38.47 13.43
C TYR A 197 -6.94 38.93 14.33
N LYS A 198 -8.17 38.76 13.84
CA LYS A 198 -9.42 39.07 14.55
C LYS A 198 -10.40 37.92 14.31
N TYR A 199 -11.00 37.40 15.37
CA TYR A 199 -11.87 36.23 15.33
C TYR A 199 -12.98 36.31 16.39
N MET A 200 -14.02 35.48 16.23
CA MET A 200 -15.19 35.45 17.12
C MET A 200 -15.40 34.03 17.68
N ILE A 201 -15.38 33.90 19.01
CA ILE A 201 -15.69 32.64 19.72
C ILE A 201 -17.19 32.65 20.09
N ARG A 202 -17.95 31.67 19.61
CA ARG A 202 -19.34 31.46 20.04
C ARG A 202 -19.40 30.59 21.30
N LEU A 203 -19.43 31.22 22.48
CA LEU A 203 -19.57 30.54 23.76
C LEU A 203 -21.04 30.17 24.04
N ARG A 204 -21.34 28.89 24.25
CA ARG A 204 -22.62 28.44 24.81
C ARG A 204 -22.61 28.64 26.33
N VAL A 205 -23.18 29.74 26.80
CA VAL A 205 -23.32 30.04 28.24
C VAL A 205 -24.45 29.19 28.83
N GLN A 206 -24.11 28.21 29.67
CA GLN A 206 -25.08 27.60 30.58
C GLN A 206 -25.53 28.66 31.61
N LYS A 207 -26.84 28.76 31.86
CA LYS A 207 -27.46 29.89 32.57
C LYS A 207 -26.90 30.16 33.97
N ASP A 208 -26.37 29.14 34.63
CA ASP A 208 -26.09 29.13 36.07
C ASP A 208 -24.65 29.52 36.44
N LYS A 209 -23.76 29.76 35.45
CA LYS A 209 -22.35 30.15 35.70
C LYS A 209 -22.05 31.61 35.28
N LYS A 210 -22.67 32.55 35.98
CA LYS A 210 -22.57 34.01 35.75
C LYS A 210 -21.18 34.65 35.89
N ASN A 211 -20.17 33.96 36.45
CA ASN A 211 -18.90 34.58 36.88
C ASN A 211 -17.64 34.29 36.02
N ASN A 212 -17.78 33.68 34.84
CA ASN A 212 -16.64 33.55 33.91
C ASN A 212 -16.33 34.89 33.22
N LYS A 213 -15.52 35.75 33.87
CA LYS A 213 -14.95 36.97 33.26
C LYS A 213 -14.14 36.63 32.01
N TYR A 214 -14.75 36.80 30.84
CA TYR A 214 -14.09 36.62 29.54
C TYR A 214 -12.95 37.63 29.39
N LYS A 215 -11.70 37.15 29.32
CA LYS A 215 -10.53 37.96 28.97
C LYS A 215 -10.32 37.88 27.45
N PRO A 216 -10.69 38.89 26.65
CA PRO A 216 -10.60 38.80 25.18
C PRO A 216 -9.19 38.53 24.67
N LEU A 217 -8.17 39.10 25.32
CA LEU A 217 -6.75 38.90 24.98
C LEU A 217 -6.17 37.57 25.52
N SER A 218 -6.95 36.72 26.19
CA SER A 218 -6.43 35.43 26.71
C SER A 218 -6.34 34.30 25.67
N ASN A 219 -6.69 34.59 24.42
CA ASN A 219 -6.45 33.78 23.22
C ASN A 219 -6.88 32.30 23.19
N LYS A 220 -7.63 31.85 24.20
CA LYS A 220 -8.08 30.45 24.41
C LYS A 220 -8.94 29.84 23.29
N GLY A 221 -9.24 30.57 22.21
CA GLY A 221 -10.02 30.09 21.07
C GLY A 221 -9.20 29.76 19.80
N LEU A 222 -7.92 30.10 19.73
CA LEU A 222 -7.09 29.91 18.53
C LEU A 222 -7.18 28.49 17.95
N ASN A 223 -6.99 27.47 18.80
CA ASN A 223 -7.04 26.04 18.42
C ASN A 223 -8.41 25.56 17.91
N SER A 224 -9.46 26.37 18.06
CA SER A 224 -10.82 26.09 17.58
C SER A 224 -11.22 26.87 16.31
N CYS A 225 -10.36 27.78 15.84
CA CYS A 225 -10.69 28.68 14.75
C CYS A 225 -10.32 28.13 13.37
N ILE A 226 -11.19 28.38 12.39
CA ILE A 226 -11.09 27.83 11.03
C ILE A 226 -10.44 28.86 10.07
N SER A 227 -10.55 30.16 10.35
CA SER A 227 -9.92 31.22 9.55
C SER A 227 -8.44 31.40 9.88
N LEU A 228 -7.63 31.68 8.86
CA LEU A 228 -6.19 31.98 8.99
C LEU A 228 -5.92 33.46 9.32
N PRO A 229 -4.75 33.81 9.90
CA PRO A 229 -4.30 35.20 10.11
C PRO A 229 -4.15 35.98 8.80
N ASN A 230 -3.95 37.30 8.88
CA ASN A 230 -3.54 38.08 7.71
C ASN A 230 -2.10 37.72 7.32
N SER A 231 -1.71 37.98 6.06
CA SER A 231 -0.34 37.71 5.61
C SER A 231 0.68 38.57 6.33
N ILE A 232 1.86 38.01 6.56
CA ILE A 232 3.07 38.72 6.95
C ILE A 232 3.94 38.89 5.71
N THR A 233 4.50 40.08 5.52
CA THR A 233 5.49 40.38 4.48
C THR A 233 6.88 40.48 5.09
N ILE A 234 7.80 39.59 4.69
CA ILE A 234 9.20 39.65 5.11
C ILE A 234 9.95 40.54 4.13
N SER A 235 10.40 41.70 4.58
CA SER A 235 11.07 42.69 3.72
C SER A 235 12.53 42.37 3.38
N ASN A 236 13.18 41.47 4.14
CA ASN A 236 14.55 41.03 3.87
C ASN A 236 14.56 39.70 3.10
N GLN A 237 14.99 39.74 1.84
CA GLN A 237 15.13 38.57 0.97
C GLN A 237 16.09 37.49 1.52
N GLN A 238 17.04 37.83 2.40
CA GLN A 238 17.89 36.84 3.05
C GLN A 238 17.14 36.08 4.15
N ASP A 239 16.43 36.79 5.03
CA ASP A 239 15.58 36.16 6.07
C ASP A 239 14.47 35.31 5.42
N GLU A 240 13.89 35.78 4.31
CA GLU A 240 12.87 35.06 3.53
C GLU A 240 13.40 33.72 2.99
N LYS A 241 14.61 33.72 2.41
CA LYS A 241 15.26 32.52 1.87
C LYS A 241 15.68 31.54 2.97
N LEU A 242 16.29 32.05 4.04
CA LEU A 242 16.62 31.24 5.22
C LEU A 242 15.35 30.58 5.79
N LEU A 243 14.25 31.32 5.91
CA LEU A 243 13.00 30.79 6.46
C LEU A 243 12.43 29.64 5.62
N TYR A 244 12.25 29.79 4.30
CA TYR A 244 11.67 28.70 3.51
C TYR A 244 12.61 27.48 3.41
N LEU A 245 13.92 27.68 3.27
CA LEU A 245 14.89 26.58 3.19
C LEU A 245 14.96 25.79 4.51
N CYS A 246 15.12 26.49 5.64
CA CYS A 246 15.12 25.85 6.96
C CYS A 246 13.80 25.13 7.25
N LEU A 247 12.65 25.69 6.82
CA LEU A 247 11.33 25.11 7.10
C LEU A 247 11.10 23.80 6.34
N VAL A 248 11.54 23.70 5.08
CA VAL A 248 11.44 22.45 4.31
C VAL A 248 12.40 21.39 4.85
N LEU A 249 13.66 21.74 5.10
CA LEU A 249 14.66 20.81 5.66
C LEU A 249 14.26 20.30 7.06
N TYR A 250 13.74 21.18 7.93
CA TYR A 250 13.15 20.78 9.20
C TYR A 250 12.00 19.79 9.01
N THR A 251 11.13 20.05 8.02
CA THR A 251 9.97 19.20 7.75
C THR A 251 10.36 17.80 7.26
N TRP A 252 11.37 17.69 6.40
CA TRP A 252 11.86 16.39 5.94
C TRP A 252 12.59 15.62 7.06
N SER A 253 13.15 16.32 8.05
CA SER A 253 13.79 15.72 9.24
C SER A 253 12.82 15.13 10.29
N HIS A 254 11.52 15.03 9.99
CA HIS A 254 10.47 14.60 10.93
C HIS A 254 10.79 13.27 11.65
N LYS A 255 11.41 12.30 10.95
CA LYS A 255 11.77 10.97 11.49
C LYS A 255 12.81 11.00 12.63
N ILE A 256 13.51 12.10 12.85
CA ILE A 256 14.54 12.22 13.90
C ILE A 256 13.88 12.62 15.24
N ASN A 257 13.80 11.64 16.16
CA ASN A 257 13.36 11.66 17.57
C ASN A 257 12.66 12.91 18.15
N GLN A 258 11.53 12.66 18.81
CA GLN A 258 10.60 13.65 19.33
C GLN A 258 11.04 14.25 20.68
N THR A 259 11.74 15.38 20.66
CA THR A 259 11.87 16.28 21.81
C THR A 259 11.26 17.65 21.47
N ALA A 260 10.04 17.90 21.96
CA ALA A 260 9.31 19.19 21.91
C ALA A 260 9.38 19.92 20.56
N SER A 261 8.55 19.52 19.59
CA SER A 261 8.66 19.98 18.20
C SER A 261 7.94 21.31 17.90
N LEU A 262 8.39 22.01 16.85
CA LEU A 262 7.69 23.19 16.31
C LEU A 262 6.22 22.91 15.89
N TRP A 263 5.85 21.65 15.63
CA TRP A 263 4.47 21.24 15.37
C TRP A 263 3.58 21.22 16.62
N GLU A 264 4.14 21.35 17.83
CA GLU A 264 3.38 21.43 19.08
C GLU A 264 3.14 22.88 19.52
N SER A 265 3.95 23.84 19.08
CA SER A 265 3.68 25.27 19.29
C SER A 265 2.52 25.74 18.42
N SER A 266 1.41 26.10 19.07
CA SER A 266 0.23 26.68 18.42
C SER A 266 0.55 28.03 17.76
N GLU A 267 1.46 28.79 18.37
CA GLU A 267 1.90 30.12 17.97
C GLU A 267 2.80 30.06 16.74
N PHE A 268 3.73 29.10 16.68
CA PHE A 268 4.57 28.88 15.51
C PHE A 268 3.75 28.35 14.32
N GLN A 269 2.85 27.38 14.53
CA GLN A 269 1.88 26.98 13.50
C GLN A 269 1.08 28.19 12.98
N PHE A 270 0.64 29.07 13.87
CA PHE A 270 -0.15 30.23 13.51
C PHE A 270 0.65 31.24 12.67
N PHE A 271 1.90 31.51 13.05
CA PHE A 271 2.86 32.29 12.27
C PHE A 271 3.07 31.70 10.87
N ILE A 272 3.42 30.42 10.75
CA ILE A 272 3.61 29.76 9.44
C ILE A 272 2.32 29.82 8.60
N SER A 273 1.15 29.69 9.22
CA SER A 273 -0.14 29.78 8.50
C SER A 273 -0.49 31.18 7.95
N SER A 274 0.26 32.22 8.31
CA SER A 274 0.11 33.56 7.72
C SER A 274 0.59 33.62 6.27
N PHE A 275 1.70 32.93 5.95
CA PHE A 275 2.32 32.96 4.62
C PHE A 275 1.45 32.33 3.53
N LEU A 276 0.47 31.51 3.90
CA LEU A 276 -0.53 30.95 2.97
C LEU A 276 -1.33 32.04 2.23
N LYS A 277 -1.49 33.24 2.82
CA LYS A 277 -2.12 34.41 2.20
C LYS A 277 -1.14 35.39 1.53
N GLY A 278 0.15 35.07 1.49
CA GLY A 278 1.17 35.93 0.91
C GLY A 278 1.18 35.90 -0.62
N GLU A 279 2.15 36.62 -1.19
CA GLU A 279 2.44 36.60 -2.63
C GLU A 279 3.64 35.69 -2.96
N ASN A 280 4.55 35.49 -2.00
CA ASN A 280 5.72 34.63 -2.18
C ASN A 280 5.33 33.14 -2.25
N ILE A 281 5.57 32.52 -3.41
CA ILE A 281 5.18 31.13 -3.70
C ILE A 281 6.07 30.12 -2.95
N GLN A 282 7.37 30.40 -2.80
CA GLN A 282 8.31 29.54 -2.08
C GLN A 282 7.91 29.39 -0.60
N LEU A 283 7.53 30.51 0.05
CA LEU A 283 6.98 30.51 1.41
C LEU A 283 5.58 29.86 1.49
N LYS A 284 4.69 30.05 0.51
CA LYS A 284 3.41 29.31 0.45
C LYS A 284 3.65 27.79 0.44
N CYS A 285 4.51 27.30 -0.45
CA CYS A 285 4.84 25.88 -0.58
C CYS A 285 5.49 25.33 0.71
N ALA A 286 6.47 26.05 1.29
CA ALA A 286 7.14 25.61 2.51
C ALA A 286 6.20 25.60 3.72
N ALA A 287 5.28 26.58 3.80
CA ALA A 287 4.25 26.60 4.82
C ALA A 287 3.24 25.45 4.66
N LEU A 288 2.84 25.09 3.43
CA LEU A 288 1.98 23.94 3.18
C LEU A 288 2.68 22.62 3.55
N GLU A 289 3.91 22.40 3.09
CA GLU A 289 4.72 21.21 3.41
C GLU A 289 4.79 21.02 4.95
N PHE A 290 5.16 22.07 5.70
CA PHE A 290 5.23 22.03 7.17
C PHE A 290 3.88 21.78 7.84
N LEU A 291 2.79 22.39 7.36
CA LEU A 291 1.45 22.28 7.98
C LEU A 291 0.71 20.99 7.61
N ILE A 292 1.11 20.33 6.51
CA ILE A 292 0.55 19.06 6.03
C ILE A 292 1.34 17.85 6.55
N ALA A 293 2.67 17.92 6.65
CA ALA A 293 3.51 16.80 7.05
C ALA A 293 3.08 16.05 8.33
N PRO A 294 2.57 16.70 9.41
CA PRO A 294 2.04 15.98 10.57
C PRO A 294 0.86 15.04 10.27
N TYR A 295 0.07 15.30 9.22
CA TYR A 295 -1.02 14.40 8.81
C TYR A 295 -0.51 13.14 8.12
N LEU A 296 0.60 13.24 7.39
CA LEU A 296 1.20 12.12 6.65
C LEU A 296 2.16 11.29 7.53
N ASN A 297 2.91 11.95 8.42
CA ASN A 297 4.01 11.35 9.16
C ASN A 297 3.74 11.11 10.66
N THR A 298 2.61 11.58 11.22
CA THR A 298 2.31 11.43 12.66
C THR A 298 1.00 10.68 12.88
N GLU A 299 1.04 9.62 13.68
CA GLU A 299 -0.14 8.85 14.05
C GLU A 299 -1.28 9.74 14.58
N ASN A 300 -2.52 9.31 14.36
CA ASN A 300 -3.75 9.92 14.86
C ASN A 300 -4.03 11.37 14.41
N THR A 301 -3.08 12.10 13.80
CA THR A 301 -3.27 13.50 13.39
C THR A 301 -4.34 13.66 12.32
N TRP A 302 -4.56 12.65 11.47
CA TRP A 302 -5.69 12.57 10.53
C TRP A 302 -7.07 12.78 11.18
N LYS A 303 -7.23 12.48 12.48
CA LYS A 303 -8.48 12.73 13.24
C LYS A 303 -8.82 14.23 13.33
N LYS A 304 -7.87 15.14 13.12
CA LYS A 304 -8.04 16.60 13.13
C LYS A 304 -8.70 17.16 11.85
N ARG A 305 -9.68 16.45 11.26
CA ARG A 305 -10.28 16.74 9.92
C ARG A 305 -10.66 18.20 9.68
N LYS A 306 -11.20 18.89 10.69
CA LYS A 306 -11.64 20.31 10.58
C LYS A 306 -10.48 21.28 10.35
N ILE A 307 -9.26 20.93 10.73
CA ILE A 307 -8.09 21.78 10.59
C ILE A 307 -7.53 21.66 9.17
N ILE A 308 -7.36 20.46 8.60
CA ILE A 308 -6.79 20.31 7.25
C ILE A 308 -7.64 20.96 6.15
N ILE A 309 -8.97 20.97 6.29
CA ILE A 309 -9.90 21.63 5.36
C ILE A 309 -9.59 23.14 5.21
N LYS A 310 -8.95 23.79 6.20
CA LYS A 310 -8.56 25.21 6.11
C LYS A 310 -7.32 25.46 5.24
N TYR A 311 -6.52 24.44 4.96
CA TYR A 311 -5.33 24.52 4.11
C TYR A 311 -5.63 24.19 2.63
N LEU A 312 -6.62 23.32 2.37
CA LEU A 312 -6.97 22.87 1.01
C LEU A 312 -7.25 24.01 0.00
N PRO A 313 -7.91 25.14 0.35
CA PRO A 313 -8.05 26.25 -0.59
C PRO A 313 -6.71 26.80 -1.10
N TYR A 314 -5.70 26.88 -0.22
CA TYR A 314 -4.38 27.43 -0.55
C TYR A 314 -3.50 26.42 -1.30
N LEU A 315 -3.64 25.12 -0.99
CA LEU A 315 -2.98 24.05 -1.75
C LEU A 315 -3.50 23.98 -3.19
N VAL A 316 -4.81 24.16 -3.38
CA VAL A 316 -5.43 24.11 -4.71
C VAL A 316 -5.24 25.42 -5.49
N ASP A 317 -5.19 26.58 -4.83
CA ASP A 317 -4.85 27.87 -5.44
C ASP A 317 -3.47 27.86 -6.12
N LEU A 318 -2.50 27.08 -5.59
CA LEU A 318 -1.18 26.96 -6.21
C LEU A 318 -1.18 26.39 -7.64
N LEU A 319 -2.26 25.73 -8.09
CA LEU A 319 -2.40 25.29 -9.50
C LEU A 319 -2.42 26.48 -10.48
N ASN A 320 -2.75 27.69 -10.00
CA ASN A 320 -2.81 28.90 -10.81
C ASN A 320 -1.44 29.57 -11.04
N TYR A 321 -0.35 29.08 -10.43
CA TYR A 321 0.95 29.75 -10.38
C TYR A 321 2.05 28.94 -11.07
N GLN A 322 2.96 29.65 -11.77
CA GLN A 322 4.17 29.09 -12.35
C GLN A 322 5.32 30.11 -12.25
N PRO A 323 6.58 29.66 -12.06
CA PRO A 323 7.00 28.28 -11.77
C PRO A 323 6.79 27.89 -10.29
N LEU A 324 6.50 26.62 -10.05
CA LEU A 324 6.50 26.04 -8.69
C LEU A 324 7.92 25.56 -8.30
N PRO A 325 8.24 25.44 -6.99
CA PRO A 325 9.52 24.88 -6.54
C PRO A 325 9.64 23.39 -6.90
N LYS A 326 10.81 22.94 -7.40
CA LYS A 326 11.06 21.53 -7.80
C LYS A 326 10.75 20.48 -6.72
N TRP A 327 10.76 20.87 -5.44
CA TRP A 327 10.55 20.02 -4.27
C TRP A 327 9.10 19.98 -3.77
N PHE A 328 8.16 20.65 -4.45
CA PHE A 328 6.75 20.71 -4.05
C PHE A 328 5.81 20.39 -5.21
N ASP A 329 5.10 19.27 -5.12
CA ASP A 329 4.08 18.86 -6.10
C ASP A 329 2.68 18.82 -5.47
N ILE A 330 1.73 19.47 -6.13
CA ILE A 330 0.35 19.64 -5.66
C ILE A 330 -0.45 18.35 -5.86
N PHE A 331 -0.23 17.63 -6.96
CA PHE A 331 -0.94 16.37 -7.27
C PHE A 331 -0.50 15.26 -6.33
N GLU A 332 0.81 15.14 -6.07
CA GLU A 332 1.33 14.20 -5.07
C GLU A 332 0.77 14.53 -3.68
N THR A 333 0.88 15.78 -3.22
CA THR A 333 0.37 16.21 -1.91
C THR A 333 -1.15 15.99 -1.75
N LEU A 334 -1.94 16.23 -2.80
CA LEU A 334 -3.39 15.94 -2.79
C LEU A 334 -3.67 14.43 -2.79
N THR A 335 -2.88 13.65 -3.53
CA THR A 335 -3.04 12.19 -3.63
C THR A 335 -2.69 11.52 -2.30
N ASP A 336 -1.54 11.85 -1.69
CA ASP A 336 -1.11 11.36 -0.39
C ASP A 336 -2.18 11.59 0.70
N LEU A 337 -2.82 12.78 0.66
CA LEU A 337 -3.92 13.13 1.55
C LEU A 337 -5.23 12.37 1.25
N ILE A 338 -5.56 12.13 -0.02
CA ILE A 338 -6.69 11.28 -0.39
C ILE A 338 -6.44 9.84 0.09
N GLU A 339 -5.24 9.30 -0.11
CA GLU A 339 -4.84 7.94 0.30
C GLU A 339 -4.76 7.76 1.82
N LEU A 340 -4.34 8.78 2.57
CA LEU A 340 -4.39 8.80 4.03
C LEU A 340 -5.82 8.57 4.55
N TYR A 341 -6.79 9.34 4.06
CA TYR A 341 -8.19 9.19 4.47
C TYR A 341 -8.86 7.97 3.86
N ASN A 342 -8.44 7.50 2.68
CA ASN A 342 -8.90 6.23 2.12
C ASN A 342 -8.47 5.01 2.95
N ARG A 343 -7.32 5.07 3.63
CA ARG A 343 -6.84 4.02 4.54
C ARG A 343 -7.54 4.03 5.89
N HIS A 344 -7.77 5.20 6.48
CA HIS A 344 -8.35 5.32 7.83
C HIS A 344 -9.87 5.46 7.89
N GLU A 345 -10.49 6.12 6.91
CA GLU A 345 -11.92 6.47 6.92
C GLU A 345 -12.53 6.36 5.51
N PRO A 346 -12.50 5.15 4.88
CA PRO A 346 -12.78 4.95 3.45
C PRO A 346 -14.12 5.50 2.97
N MET A 347 -15.15 5.54 3.83
CA MET A 347 -16.50 6.01 3.53
C MET A 347 -16.74 7.51 3.81
N ASN A 348 -15.72 8.27 4.24
CA ASN A 348 -15.90 9.65 4.73
C ASN A 348 -14.66 10.53 4.50
N ASN A 349 -14.12 10.50 3.28
CA ASN A 349 -12.90 11.22 2.91
C ASN A 349 -13.14 12.75 2.80
N PRO A 350 -12.58 13.58 3.71
CA PRO A 350 -12.84 15.02 3.75
C PRO A 350 -12.20 15.78 2.58
N ILE A 351 -11.14 15.24 1.97
CA ILE A 351 -10.43 15.86 0.84
C ILE A 351 -11.29 15.77 -0.42
N ILE A 352 -11.80 14.57 -0.70
CA ILE A 352 -12.78 14.29 -1.77
C ILE A 352 -14.04 15.16 -1.59
N MET A 353 -14.57 15.26 -0.36
CA MET A 353 -15.73 16.10 -0.06
C MET A 353 -15.47 17.60 -0.27
N PHE A 354 -14.24 18.08 -0.08
CA PHE A 354 -13.87 19.46 -0.38
C PHE A 354 -13.81 19.70 -1.89
N LEU A 355 -13.04 18.89 -2.62
CA LEU A 355 -12.80 19.03 -4.07
C LEU A 355 -14.08 18.91 -4.91
N SER A 356 -15.03 18.07 -4.49
CA SER A 356 -16.36 17.98 -5.13
C SER A 356 -17.27 19.16 -4.80
N LYS A 357 -17.11 19.85 -3.65
CA LYS A 357 -17.96 20.98 -3.25
C LYS A 357 -17.46 22.33 -3.77
N SER A 358 -16.18 22.43 -4.10
CA SER A 358 -15.57 23.60 -4.74
C SER A 358 -15.58 23.54 -6.27
N ASN A 359 -16.20 22.51 -6.86
CA ASN A 359 -16.16 22.15 -8.30
C ASN A 359 -14.75 21.90 -8.88
N MET A 360 -13.67 22.09 -8.12
CA MET A 360 -12.28 21.93 -8.58
C MET A 360 -12.00 20.53 -9.15
N LEU A 361 -12.67 19.51 -8.63
CA LEU A 361 -12.66 18.16 -9.21
C LEU A 361 -12.95 18.15 -10.71
N TYR A 362 -14.02 18.83 -11.15
CA TYR A 362 -14.45 18.81 -12.54
C TYR A 362 -13.46 19.55 -13.46
N GLY A 363 -12.78 20.58 -12.94
CA GLY A 363 -11.67 21.24 -13.63
C GLY A 363 -10.46 20.31 -13.82
N ILE A 364 -10.05 19.60 -12.75
CA ILE A 364 -8.95 18.63 -12.81
C ILE A 364 -9.26 17.49 -13.78
N LEU A 365 -10.50 16.98 -13.77
CA LEU A 365 -10.94 15.96 -14.72
C LEU A 365 -10.96 16.48 -16.17
N GLY A 366 -11.37 17.74 -16.40
CA GLY A 366 -11.27 18.39 -17.72
C GLY A 366 -9.85 18.39 -18.26
N VAL A 367 -8.88 18.86 -17.45
CA VAL A 367 -7.45 18.85 -17.80
C VAL A 367 -6.94 17.43 -18.07
N PHE A 368 -7.36 16.43 -17.28
CA PHE A 368 -7.00 15.03 -17.52
C PHE A 368 -7.50 14.51 -18.88
N PHE A 369 -8.76 14.79 -19.25
CA PHE A 369 -9.31 14.42 -20.55
C PHE A 369 -8.64 15.16 -21.72
N GLU A 370 -8.25 16.43 -21.53
CA GLU A 370 -7.46 17.20 -22.50
C GLU A 370 -6.04 16.63 -22.66
N CYS A 371 -5.35 16.29 -21.57
CA CYS A 371 -4.01 15.66 -21.60
C CYS A 371 -4.00 14.31 -22.33
N MET A 372 -5.03 13.47 -22.16
CA MET A 372 -5.19 12.24 -22.95
C MET A 372 -5.49 12.51 -24.43
N SER A 373 -6.11 13.65 -24.76
CA SER A 373 -6.51 14.02 -26.13
C SER A 373 -5.41 14.74 -26.93
N LEU A 374 -4.20 14.88 -26.39
CA LEU A 374 -3.06 15.50 -27.08
C LEU A 374 -2.62 14.64 -28.28
N LYS A 375 -2.43 15.29 -29.43
CA LYS A 375 -2.02 14.63 -30.69
C LYS A 375 -0.61 14.01 -30.64
N THR A 376 0.24 14.54 -29.75
CA THR A 376 1.59 14.06 -29.49
C THR A 376 1.85 14.11 -27.99
N GLN A 377 2.55 13.11 -27.48
CA GLN A 377 2.97 13.04 -26.08
C GLN A 377 4.50 13.22 -26.00
N ASN A 378 5.00 13.74 -24.88
CA ASN A 378 6.42 13.86 -24.57
C ASN A 378 6.64 13.59 -23.08
N ASN A 379 7.89 13.53 -22.62
CA ASN A 379 8.21 13.15 -21.23
C ASN A 379 7.56 14.05 -20.17
N ALA A 380 7.23 15.31 -20.48
CA ALA A 380 6.51 16.20 -19.57
C ALA A 380 5.00 15.88 -19.56
N SER A 381 4.37 15.70 -20.73
CA SER A 381 2.93 15.37 -20.78
C SER A 381 2.64 13.95 -20.30
N ILE A 382 3.56 13.00 -20.49
CA ILE A 382 3.52 11.65 -19.90
C ILE A 382 3.56 11.76 -18.38
N LYS A 383 4.52 12.49 -17.79
CA LYS A 383 4.59 12.67 -16.32
C LYS A 383 3.35 13.39 -15.76
N THR A 384 2.78 14.35 -16.49
CA THR A 384 1.48 14.96 -16.13
C THR A 384 0.34 13.94 -16.20
N LEU A 385 0.28 13.12 -17.25
CA LEU A 385 -0.74 12.08 -17.42
C LEU A 385 -0.66 11.04 -16.30
N THR A 386 0.52 10.52 -15.96
CA THR A 386 0.73 9.59 -14.83
C THR A 386 0.18 10.15 -13.53
N LYS A 387 0.48 11.43 -13.21
CA LYS A 387 -0.05 12.11 -12.01
C LYS A 387 -1.57 12.27 -12.03
N CYS A 388 -2.17 12.57 -13.18
CA CYS A 388 -3.62 12.62 -13.34
C CYS A 388 -4.29 11.24 -13.21
N VAL A 389 -3.70 10.18 -13.77
CA VAL A 389 -4.20 8.80 -13.65
C VAL A 389 -4.11 8.32 -12.20
N LYS A 390 -2.97 8.52 -11.53
CA LYS A 390 -2.78 8.22 -10.10
C LYS A 390 -3.82 8.93 -9.23
N PHE A 391 -3.98 10.23 -9.42
CA PHE A 391 -4.98 11.03 -8.72
C PHE A 391 -6.40 10.46 -8.93
N CYS A 392 -6.77 10.11 -10.16
CA CYS A 392 -8.06 9.48 -10.46
C CYS A 392 -8.22 8.09 -9.81
N ALA A 393 -7.14 7.30 -9.74
CA ALA A 393 -7.15 5.98 -9.12
C ALA A 393 -7.40 6.05 -7.61
N ALA A 394 -6.67 6.93 -6.92
CA ALA A 394 -6.88 7.22 -5.50
C ALA A 394 -8.27 7.83 -5.23
N PHE A 395 -8.73 8.71 -6.12
CA PHE A 395 -10.03 9.37 -6.02
C PHE A 395 -11.22 8.39 -6.12
N ALA A 396 -11.17 7.43 -7.04
CA ALA A 396 -12.23 6.42 -7.24
C ALA A 396 -12.10 5.20 -6.29
N ALA A 397 -11.05 5.12 -5.47
CA ALA A 397 -10.66 3.91 -4.74
C ALA A 397 -11.79 3.34 -3.86
N ASN A 398 -12.54 4.20 -3.16
CA ASN A 398 -13.54 3.80 -2.19
C ASN A 398 -14.95 4.37 -2.45
N ASP A 399 -15.14 5.20 -3.47
CA ASP A 399 -16.40 5.91 -3.72
C ASP A 399 -17.01 5.54 -5.09
N GLU A 400 -18.17 4.90 -5.05
CA GLU A 400 -18.90 4.41 -6.24
C GLU A 400 -19.36 5.55 -7.16
N LYS A 401 -19.68 6.73 -6.62
CA LYS A 401 -20.09 7.91 -7.41
C LYS A 401 -19.02 8.27 -8.44
N TYR A 402 -17.75 8.15 -8.05
CA TYR A 402 -16.62 8.58 -8.87
C TYR A 402 -16.08 7.48 -9.77
N ARG A 403 -16.26 6.19 -9.42
CA ARG A 403 -16.13 5.10 -10.40
C ARG A 403 -17.13 5.28 -11.54
N ALA A 404 -18.40 5.53 -11.23
CA ALA A 404 -19.44 5.79 -12.24
C ALA A 404 -19.08 6.99 -13.13
N LEU A 405 -18.80 8.16 -12.53
CA LEU A 405 -18.44 9.39 -13.25
C LEU A 405 -17.26 9.22 -14.23
N LEU A 406 -16.25 8.44 -13.86
CA LEU A 406 -15.10 8.17 -14.74
C LEU A 406 -15.44 7.14 -15.83
N LEU A 407 -16.23 6.11 -15.51
CA LEU A 407 -16.66 5.07 -16.46
C LEU A 407 -17.70 5.57 -17.48
N GLU A 408 -18.41 6.68 -17.20
CA GLU A 408 -19.24 7.39 -18.19
C GLU A 408 -18.41 7.97 -19.35
N HIS A 409 -17.11 8.26 -19.14
CA HIS A 409 -16.24 8.77 -20.19
C HIS A 409 -15.81 7.65 -21.15
N LYS A 410 -16.58 7.48 -22.23
CA LYS A 410 -16.49 6.41 -23.24
C LYS A 410 -15.08 6.02 -23.70
N PHE A 411 -14.15 6.98 -23.79
CA PHE A 411 -12.78 6.73 -24.27
C PHE A 411 -11.79 6.32 -23.17
N LEU A 412 -12.14 6.42 -21.88
CA LEU A 412 -11.19 6.18 -20.79
C LEU A 412 -10.68 4.73 -20.75
N LEU A 413 -11.58 3.75 -20.86
CA LEU A 413 -11.20 2.34 -20.91
C LEU A 413 -10.42 1.98 -22.19
N ASN A 414 -10.64 2.70 -23.30
CA ASN A 414 -9.89 2.47 -24.54
C ASN A 414 -8.45 2.99 -24.43
N ASN A 415 -8.23 4.13 -23.76
CA ASN A 415 -6.89 4.64 -23.48
C ASN A 415 -6.15 3.74 -22.46
N LEU A 416 -6.86 3.21 -21.48
CA LEU A 416 -6.33 2.23 -20.52
C LEU A 416 -5.88 0.95 -21.23
N GLU A 417 -6.73 0.36 -22.07
CA GLU A 417 -6.37 -0.81 -22.90
C GLU A 417 -5.16 -0.52 -23.80
N PHE A 418 -5.12 0.63 -24.46
CA PHE A 418 -4.01 1.04 -25.32
C PHE A 418 -2.69 1.22 -24.53
N GLY A 419 -2.74 1.78 -23.31
CA GLY A 419 -1.56 1.91 -22.45
C GLY A 419 -0.98 0.55 -22.06
N LEU A 420 -1.82 -0.42 -21.71
CA LEU A 420 -1.38 -1.79 -21.41
C LEU A 420 -0.87 -2.53 -22.66
N GLU A 421 -1.43 -2.26 -23.85
CA GLU A 421 -0.94 -2.79 -25.13
C GLU A 421 0.42 -2.22 -25.54
N LEU A 422 0.63 -0.90 -25.35
CA LEU A 422 1.88 -0.22 -25.68
C LEU A 422 3.02 -0.73 -24.80
N HIS A 423 2.81 -0.81 -23.49
CA HIS A 423 3.77 -1.38 -22.55
C HIS A 423 4.07 -2.86 -22.88
N LEU A 424 3.04 -3.65 -23.23
CA LEU A 424 3.24 -5.02 -23.72
C LEU A 424 4.05 -5.09 -25.01
N SER A 425 3.98 -4.10 -25.90
CA SER A 425 4.81 -4.02 -27.10
C SER A 425 6.27 -3.78 -26.72
N LEU A 426 6.53 -2.76 -25.89
CA LEU A 426 7.87 -2.45 -25.38
C LEU A 426 8.52 -3.64 -24.68
N LEU A 427 7.77 -4.40 -23.88
CA LEU A 427 8.27 -5.62 -23.24
C LEU A 427 8.63 -6.73 -24.27
N ASN A 428 7.89 -6.86 -25.38
CA ASN A 428 8.25 -7.81 -26.45
C ASN A 428 9.53 -7.37 -27.17
N GLU A 429 9.54 -6.11 -27.63
CA GLU A 429 10.65 -5.50 -28.34
C GLU A 429 11.93 -5.57 -27.49
N PHE A 430 11.84 -5.25 -26.20
CA PHE A 430 12.95 -5.36 -25.25
C PHE A 430 13.47 -6.79 -25.10
N ILE A 431 12.60 -7.80 -24.98
CA ILE A 431 13.03 -9.22 -24.93
C ILE A 431 13.77 -9.60 -26.24
N GLU A 432 13.30 -9.16 -27.40
CA GLU A 432 13.91 -9.47 -28.71
C GLU A 432 15.25 -8.74 -28.91
N PHE A 433 15.35 -7.46 -28.52
CA PHE A 433 16.60 -6.71 -28.54
C PHE A 433 17.61 -7.27 -27.53
N PHE A 434 17.21 -7.52 -26.28
CA PHE A 434 18.11 -8.04 -25.24
C PHE A 434 18.74 -9.37 -25.64
N ASN A 435 17.94 -10.32 -26.15
CA ASN A 435 18.44 -11.59 -26.66
C ASN A 435 19.41 -11.40 -27.84
N THR A 436 19.16 -10.44 -28.72
CA THR A 436 20.06 -10.12 -29.84
C THR A 436 21.41 -9.58 -29.35
N PHE A 437 21.39 -8.61 -28.43
CA PHE A 437 22.59 -7.97 -27.89
C PHE A 437 23.42 -8.90 -27.00
N LYS A 438 22.76 -9.76 -26.21
CA LYS A 438 23.40 -10.80 -25.39
C LYS A 438 24.13 -11.83 -26.26
N ASN A 439 23.49 -12.32 -27.32
CA ASN A 439 24.12 -13.23 -28.27
C ASN A 439 25.25 -12.57 -29.10
N GLY A 440 25.25 -11.24 -29.20
CA GLY A 440 26.30 -10.46 -29.87
C GLY A 440 27.51 -10.09 -29.01
N ASN A 441 27.51 -10.41 -27.71
CA ASN A 441 28.51 -9.93 -26.73
C ASN A 441 28.67 -8.39 -26.69
N LEU A 442 27.61 -7.64 -27.04
CA LEU A 442 27.64 -6.18 -27.14
C LEU A 442 27.26 -5.45 -25.85
N ILE A 443 26.81 -6.17 -24.82
CA ILE A 443 26.55 -5.62 -23.48
C ILE A 443 27.80 -5.84 -22.62
N SER A 444 28.50 -4.75 -22.29
CA SER A 444 29.42 -4.73 -21.15
C SER A 444 28.61 -4.92 -19.85
N SER A 445 28.90 -6.00 -19.12
CA SER A 445 28.10 -6.47 -17.97
C SER A 445 28.32 -5.65 -16.68
N THR A 446 28.42 -4.33 -16.80
CA THR A 446 28.86 -3.41 -15.74
C THR A 446 27.84 -2.32 -15.42
N GLU A 447 26.96 -1.96 -16.35
CA GLU A 447 25.98 -0.88 -16.16
C GLU A 447 24.54 -1.43 -16.17
N PRO A 448 23.69 -1.05 -15.20
CA PRO A 448 22.30 -1.44 -15.18
C PRO A 448 21.48 -0.65 -16.21
N PHE A 449 20.43 -1.27 -16.75
CA PHE A 449 19.48 -0.59 -17.62
C PHE A 449 18.51 0.27 -16.79
N PRO A 450 18.20 1.51 -17.23
CA PRO A 450 17.14 2.30 -16.62
C PRO A 450 15.76 1.67 -16.87
N CYS A 451 14.77 1.99 -16.04
CA CYS A 451 13.39 1.54 -16.23
C CYS A 451 12.83 1.90 -17.63
N LEU A 452 11.87 1.11 -18.13
CA LEU A 452 11.08 1.53 -19.30
C LEU A 452 10.35 2.84 -18.98
N TYR A 453 10.31 3.76 -19.95
CA TYR A 453 9.82 5.12 -19.77
C TYR A 453 8.31 5.20 -19.44
N ASP A 454 7.57 4.10 -19.57
CA ASP A 454 6.13 4.00 -19.34
C ASP A 454 5.74 3.07 -18.17
N SER A 455 6.66 2.36 -17.50
CA SER A 455 6.32 1.42 -16.40
C SER A 455 5.54 2.10 -15.27
N GLU A 456 5.84 3.37 -14.96
CA GLU A 456 5.09 4.16 -13.97
C GLU A 456 3.65 4.46 -14.45
N LEU A 457 3.48 4.81 -15.73
CA LEU A 457 2.17 5.06 -16.32
C LEU A 457 1.34 3.78 -16.44
N CYS A 458 1.97 2.65 -16.80
CA CYS A 458 1.37 1.33 -16.80
C CYS A 458 0.89 0.94 -15.39
N PHE A 459 1.75 1.09 -14.39
CA PHE A 459 1.39 0.86 -12.98
C PHE A 459 0.16 1.69 -12.55
N GLU A 460 0.09 2.97 -12.89
CA GLU A 460 -1.06 3.80 -12.51
C GLU A 460 -2.33 3.52 -13.33
N TRP A 461 -2.21 3.09 -14.59
CA TRP A 461 -3.35 2.54 -15.33
C TRP A 461 -3.91 1.28 -14.66
N LEU A 462 -3.04 0.41 -14.14
CA LEU A 462 -3.45 -0.74 -13.34
C LEU A 462 -4.05 -0.30 -11.99
N SER A 463 -3.49 0.73 -11.32
CA SER A 463 -4.10 1.34 -10.13
C SER A 463 -5.53 1.80 -10.40
N LEU A 464 -5.78 2.46 -11.53
CA LEU A 464 -7.10 2.94 -11.93
C LEU A 464 -8.05 1.76 -12.27
N LEU A 465 -7.56 0.72 -12.96
CA LEU A 465 -8.34 -0.49 -13.23
C LEU A 465 -8.71 -1.25 -11.94
N LYS A 466 -7.77 -1.37 -10.99
CA LYS A 466 -7.95 -1.92 -9.63
C LYS A 466 -8.89 -1.07 -8.77
N SER A 467 -9.04 0.21 -9.10
CA SER A 467 -9.97 1.14 -8.47
C SER A 467 -11.40 0.93 -8.99
N PHE A 468 -11.59 0.82 -10.31
CA PHE A 468 -12.89 0.52 -10.93
C PHE A 468 -13.40 -0.90 -10.63
N SER A 469 -12.52 -1.90 -10.63
CA SER A 469 -12.90 -3.31 -10.45
C SER A 469 -13.43 -3.67 -9.06
N ARG A 470 -13.37 -2.74 -8.09
CA ARG A 470 -14.03 -2.85 -6.78
C ARG A 470 -15.56 -2.75 -6.86
N SER A 471 -16.12 -2.28 -7.98
CA SER A 471 -17.56 -2.18 -8.19
C SER A 471 -18.12 -3.45 -8.83
N VAL A 472 -19.04 -4.13 -8.13
CA VAL A 472 -19.83 -5.24 -8.69
C VAL A 472 -20.63 -4.80 -9.92
N THR A 473 -21.11 -3.55 -9.93
CA THR A 473 -21.80 -2.94 -11.07
C THR A 473 -20.85 -2.84 -12.27
N ALA A 474 -19.66 -2.26 -12.10
CA ALA A 474 -18.68 -2.10 -13.17
C ALA A 474 -18.19 -3.45 -13.72
N LEU A 475 -17.90 -4.43 -12.86
CA LEU A 475 -17.53 -5.80 -13.26
C LEU A 475 -18.61 -6.47 -14.12
N ARG A 476 -19.89 -6.21 -13.83
CA ARG A 476 -21.01 -6.81 -14.57
C ARG A 476 -21.38 -6.05 -15.84
N THR A 477 -21.09 -4.75 -15.92
CA THR A 477 -21.39 -3.88 -17.08
C THR A 477 -20.12 -3.40 -17.80
N SER A 478 -19.57 -2.24 -17.42
CA SER A 478 -18.56 -1.48 -18.18
C SER A 478 -17.22 -2.21 -18.38
N LEU A 479 -16.84 -3.09 -17.43
CA LEU A 479 -15.59 -3.85 -17.46
C LEU A 479 -15.75 -5.25 -18.08
N LYS A 480 -16.94 -5.62 -18.58
CA LYS A 480 -17.22 -6.91 -19.25
C LYS A 480 -16.61 -6.96 -20.66
N ARG A 481 -15.30 -6.78 -20.76
CA ARG A 481 -14.49 -6.66 -21.99
C ARG A 481 -13.37 -7.70 -21.94
N ASN A 482 -13.46 -8.77 -22.73
CA ASN A 482 -12.51 -9.90 -22.68
C ASN A 482 -11.04 -9.49 -22.96
N LYS A 483 -10.82 -8.37 -23.65
CA LYS A 483 -9.51 -7.77 -23.89
C LYS A 483 -8.78 -7.40 -22.58
N LEU A 484 -9.49 -6.92 -21.55
CA LEU A 484 -8.87 -6.56 -20.27
C LEU A 484 -8.17 -7.75 -19.58
N PRO A 485 -8.84 -8.89 -19.26
CA PRO A 485 -8.16 -10.04 -18.68
C PRO A 485 -7.12 -10.67 -19.62
N GLU A 486 -7.27 -10.59 -20.95
CA GLU A 486 -6.23 -11.03 -21.89
C GLU A 486 -4.92 -10.23 -21.69
N LEU A 487 -5.00 -8.90 -21.65
CA LEU A 487 -3.85 -8.03 -21.44
C LEU A 487 -3.21 -8.25 -20.07
N LEU A 488 -4.02 -8.40 -19.01
CA LEU A 488 -3.52 -8.67 -17.66
C LEU A 488 -2.77 -10.03 -17.59
N LEU A 489 -3.30 -11.10 -18.20
CA LEU A 489 -2.63 -12.41 -18.27
C LEU A 489 -1.33 -12.35 -19.12
N ARG A 490 -1.32 -11.55 -20.20
CA ARG A 490 -0.14 -11.33 -21.03
C ARG A 490 0.96 -10.58 -20.26
N LEU A 491 0.60 -9.57 -19.45
CA LEU A 491 1.54 -8.83 -18.59
C LEU A 491 2.23 -9.76 -17.59
N LEU A 492 1.48 -10.57 -16.84
CA LEU A 492 2.06 -11.55 -15.90
C LEU A 492 3.09 -12.46 -16.59
N ARG A 493 2.71 -13.07 -17.72
CA ARG A 493 3.58 -13.99 -18.48
C ARG A 493 4.84 -13.30 -19.00
N LYS A 494 4.74 -12.05 -19.46
CA LYS A 494 5.88 -11.30 -20.04
C LYS A 494 6.85 -10.79 -18.97
N ILE A 495 6.34 -10.25 -17.87
CA ILE A 495 7.18 -9.80 -16.74
C ILE A 495 7.86 -11.00 -16.07
N HIS A 496 7.13 -12.10 -15.84
CA HIS A 496 7.74 -13.32 -15.28
C HIS A 496 8.86 -13.86 -16.16
N ARG A 497 8.65 -13.89 -17.49
CA ARG A 497 9.68 -14.25 -18.49
C ARG A 497 10.91 -13.34 -18.39
N ILE A 498 10.74 -12.03 -18.23
CA ILE A 498 11.85 -11.08 -18.03
C ILE A 498 12.65 -11.41 -16.76
N THR A 499 12.01 -11.74 -15.62
CA THR A 499 12.77 -12.14 -14.41
C THR A 499 13.51 -13.47 -14.56
N LYS A 500 13.17 -14.31 -15.55
CA LYS A 500 13.82 -15.60 -15.83
C LYS A 500 14.91 -15.52 -16.91
N GLU A 501 14.70 -14.76 -17.99
CA GLU A 501 15.61 -14.68 -19.15
C GLU A 501 16.48 -13.41 -19.18
N CYS A 502 15.96 -12.29 -18.66
CA CYS A 502 16.55 -10.96 -18.77
C CYS A 502 17.00 -10.40 -17.41
N PHE A 503 17.32 -11.26 -16.43
CA PHE A 503 17.64 -10.83 -15.05
C PHE A 503 18.93 -9.99 -14.93
N GLU A 504 19.78 -9.95 -15.96
CA GLU A 504 21.04 -9.19 -15.96
C GLU A 504 20.84 -7.67 -16.19
N VAL A 505 19.60 -7.22 -16.47
CA VAL A 505 19.30 -5.81 -16.76
C VAL A 505 19.38 -4.88 -15.54
N GLY A 506 19.48 -5.43 -14.34
CA GLY A 506 19.67 -4.67 -13.10
C GLY A 506 18.39 -4.42 -12.28
N PRO A 507 18.56 -4.05 -11.00
CA PRO A 507 17.47 -4.09 -10.01
C PRO A 507 16.44 -2.97 -10.15
N GLU A 508 16.77 -1.85 -10.80
CA GLU A 508 15.82 -0.73 -10.98
C GLU A 508 14.71 -1.13 -11.97
N PHE A 509 15.10 -1.53 -13.18
CA PHE A 509 14.21 -2.09 -14.20
C PHE A 509 13.37 -3.24 -13.65
N LEU A 510 14.02 -4.23 -13.03
CA LEU A 510 13.33 -5.41 -12.49
C LEU A 510 12.38 -5.04 -11.34
N GLY A 511 12.74 -4.07 -10.49
CA GLY A 511 11.88 -3.55 -9.44
C GLY A 511 10.62 -2.84 -9.97
N ALA A 512 10.75 -2.07 -11.05
CA ALA A 512 9.60 -1.44 -11.71
C ALA A 512 8.64 -2.48 -12.31
N GLU A 513 9.17 -3.48 -13.01
CA GLU A 513 8.35 -4.52 -13.63
C GLU A 513 7.70 -5.46 -12.59
N LEU A 514 8.42 -5.84 -11.53
CA LEU A 514 7.83 -6.59 -10.40
C LEU A 514 6.67 -5.82 -9.74
N LYS A 515 6.76 -4.49 -9.64
CA LYS A 515 5.68 -3.62 -9.14
C LYS A 515 4.48 -3.60 -10.10
N VAL A 516 4.68 -3.57 -11.42
CA VAL A 516 3.62 -3.72 -12.44
C VAL A 516 2.95 -5.09 -12.32
N MET A 517 3.71 -6.18 -12.14
CA MET A 517 3.18 -7.53 -11.94
C MET A 517 2.37 -7.68 -10.65
N GLY A 518 2.85 -7.13 -9.53
CA GLY A 518 2.11 -7.11 -8.26
C GLY A 518 0.77 -6.38 -8.37
N GLN A 519 0.74 -5.22 -9.04
CA GLN A 519 -0.50 -4.48 -9.29
C GLN A 519 -1.43 -5.18 -10.29
N THR A 520 -0.87 -5.89 -11.27
CA THR A 520 -1.61 -6.76 -12.20
C THR A 520 -2.33 -7.88 -11.46
N LEU A 521 -1.63 -8.64 -10.62
CA LEU A 521 -2.22 -9.67 -9.74
C LEU A 521 -3.30 -9.07 -8.83
N GLY A 522 -3.00 -7.94 -8.18
CA GLY A 522 -3.94 -7.24 -7.32
C GLY A 522 -5.17 -6.65 -8.06
N THR A 523 -5.12 -6.55 -9.38
CA THR A 523 -6.28 -6.21 -10.24
C THR A 523 -7.08 -7.46 -10.60
N ILE A 524 -6.39 -8.54 -10.98
CA ILE A 524 -6.97 -9.86 -11.26
C ILE A 524 -7.75 -10.39 -10.04
N CYS A 525 -7.28 -10.13 -8.81
CA CYS A 525 -7.98 -10.42 -7.55
C CYS A 525 -9.47 -10.00 -7.58
N ASN A 526 -9.78 -8.84 -8.18
CA ASN A 526 -11.16 -8.34 -8.27
C ASN A 526 -11.93 -8.92 -9.48
N PHE A 527 -11.24 -9.47 -10.48
CA PHE A 527 -11.86 -10.10 -11.65
C PHE A 527 -12.18 -11.60 -11.43
N VAL A 528 -11.47 -12.28 -10.52
CA VAL A 528 -11.67 -13.72 -10.21
C VAL A 528 -12.71 -14.03 -9.13
N VAL A 529 -13.42 -13.02 -8.62
CA VAL A 529 -14.51 -13.22 -7.64
C VAL A 529 -15.73 -13.87 -8.30
N GLU A 530 -16.40 -14.78 -7.58
CA GLU A 530 -17.60 -15.54 -7.99
C GLU A 530 -18.64 -14.73 -8.79
N PHE A 531 -18.94 -13.49 -8.38
CA PHE A 531 -19.96 -12.65 -9.01
C PHE A 531 -19.49 -11.91 -10.29
N SER A 532 -18.26 -12.15 -10.74
CA SER A 532 -17.62 -11.53 -11.92
C SER A 532 -17.82 -12.36 -13.19
N ASN A 533 -18.33 -11.71 -14.24
CA ASN A 533 -18.43 -12.32 -15.57
C ASN A 533 -17.07 -12.69 -16.21
N LEU A 534 -15.95 -12.28 -15.62
CA LEU A 534 -14.60 -12.51 -16.15
C LEU A 534 -13.88 -13.71 -15.50
N GLN A 535 -14.37 -14.24 -14.38
CA GLN A 535 -13.73 -15.34 -13.66
C GLN A 535 -13.58 -16.60 -14.57
N PRO A 536 -14.61 -17.08 -15.30
CA PRO A 536 -14.46 -18.26 -16.16
C PRO A 536 -13.48 -18.05 -17.32
N TYR A 537 -13.34 -16.81 -17.80
CA TYR A 537 -12.36 -16.47 -18.84
C TYR A 537 -10.93 -16.53 -18.29
N LEU A 538 -10.69 -16.01 -17.07
CA LEU A 538 -9.38 -16.06 -16.43
C LEU A 538 -8.95 -17.49 -16.10
N VAL A 539 -9.85 -18.33 -15.58
CA VAL A 539 -9.61 -19.76 -15.36
C VAL A 539 -9.29 -20.47 -16.67
N LYS A 540 -10.14 -20.34 -17.70
CA LYS A 540 -9.92 -20.97 -19.01
C LYS A 540 -8.63 -20.54 -19.72
N ASN A 541 -8.13 -19.33 -19.49
CA ASN A 541 -6.89 -18.83 -20.08
C ASN A 541 -5.66 -19.04 -19.18
N GLY A 542 -5.78 -19.84 -18.13
CA GLY A 542 -4.67 -20.43 -17.39
C GLY A 542 -4.07 -19.54 -16.30
N ILE A 543 -4.91 -18.93 -15.45
CA ILE A 543 -4.45 -18.13 -14.29
C ILE A 543 -3.85 -18.98 -13.16
N ILE A 544 -4.32 -20.21 -12.96
CA ILE A 544 -3.83 -21.10 -11.88
C ILE A 544 -2.41 -21.54 -12.20
N GLU A 545 -2.15 -21.88 -13.46
CA GLU A 545 -0.86 -22.29 -14.01
C GLU A 545 0.15 -21.14 -13.96
N ILE A 546 -0.25 -19.90 -14.24
CA ILE A 546 0.62 -18.72 -14.03
C ILE A 546 0.99 -18.56 -12.55
N ILE A 547 0.06 -18.81 -11.62
CA ILE A 547 0.33 -18.67 -10.19
C ILE A 547 1.19 -19.83 -9.68
N GLN A 548 1.03 -21.04 -10.20
CA GLN A 548 1.95 -22.16 -9.99
C GLN A 548 3.36 -21.79 -10.45
N ASP A 549 3.51 -21.32 -11.69
CA ASP A 549 4.80 -20.87 -12.26
C ASP A 549 5.50 -19.78 -11.43
N LEU A 550 4.73 -18.97 -10.68
CA LEU A 550 5.20 -17.94 -9.76
C LEU A 550 5.56 -18.51 -8.39
N LEU A 551 4.64 -19.22 -7.71
CA LEU A 551 4.86 -19.75 -6.36
C LEU A 551 5.90 -20.88 -6.30
N SER A 552 6.21 -21.51 -7.44
CA SER A 552 7.32 -22.47 -7.60
C SER A 552 8.63 -21.83 -8.10
N ASP A 553 8.75 -20.49 -8.13
CA ASP A 553 10.00 -19.80 -8.45
C ASP A 553 10.78 -19.42 -7.18
N PRO A 554 12.08 -19.74 -7.05
CA PRO A 554 12.88 -19.38 -5.86
C PRO A 554 13.06 -17.85 -5.64
N LEU A 555 12.66 -17.00 -6.59
CA LEU A 555 12.48 -15.55 -6.39
C LEU A 555 11.33 -15.21 -5.43
N LEU A 556 10.31 -16.07 -5.40
CA LEU A 556 9.06 -15.86 -4.67
C LEU A 556 8.86 -16.87 -3.53
N ASN A 557 9.65 -17.94 -3.48
CA ASN A 557 9.53 -18.99 -2.48
C ASN A 557 10.91 -19.32 -1.88
N ASP A 558 11.14 -18.85 -0.66
CA ASP A 558 12.42 -19.02 0.06
C ASP A 558 12.71 -20.49 0.45
N SER A 559 11.73 -21.40 0.32
CA SER A 559 11.89 -22.85 0.50
C SER A 559 12.53 -23.56 -0.69
N ILE A 560 12.61 -22.91 -1.86
CA ILE A 560 13.12 -23.51 -3.10
C ILE A 560 14.59 -23.09 -3.34
N GLU A 561 15.45 -24.06 -3.64
CA GLU A 561 16.87 -23.78 -3.91
C GLU A 561 17.08 -23.04 -5.25
N TRP A 562 18.12 -22.22 -5.30
CA TRP A 562 18.41 -21.37 -6.44
C TRP A 562 19.31 -22.07 -7.46
N ASN A 563 18.71 -22.56 -8.54
CA ASN A 563 19.41 -23.20 -9.67
C ASN A 563 20.51 -22.34 -10.34
N LEU A 564 20.49 -21.01 -10.17
CA LEU A 564 21.44 -20.09 -10.79
C LEU A 564 21.79 -18.91 -9.88
N GLN A 565 23.02 -18.90 -9.35
CA GLN A 565 23.49 -17.89 -8.40
C GLN A 565 23.61 -16.48 -9.02
N SER A 566 23.88 -16.33 -10.32
CA SER A 566 23.90 -15.01 -10.96
C SER A 566 22.52 -14.35 -10.97
N ARG A 567 21.46 -15.13 -11.25
CA ARG A 567 20.06 -14.68 -11.12
C ARG A 567 19.72 -14.30 -9.67
N LYS A 568 20.20 -15.08 -8.69
CA LYS A 568 20.04 -14.77 -7.26
C LYS A 568 20.66 -13.42 -6.90
N ASN A 569 21.90 -13.18 -7.32
CA ASN A 569 22.61 -11.94 -7.07
C ASN A 569 21.92 -10.73 -7.73
N ALA A 570 21.48 -10.86 -8.99
CA ALA A 570 20.90 -9.76 -9.75
C ALA A 570 19.50 -9.34 -9.26
N LEU A 571 18.73 -10.27 -8.68
CA LEU A 571 17.42 -10.01 -8.07
C LEU A 571 17.48 -9.75 -6.55
N GLN A 572 18.66 -9.78 -5.94
CA GLN A 572 18.82 -9.59 -4.50
C GLN A 572 18.40 -8.18 -4.08
N GLY A 573 17.39 -8.08 -3.21
CA GLY A 573 16.84 -6.80 -2.75
C GLY A 573 15.64 -6.28 -3.56
N CYS A 574 15.25 -6.96 -4.64
CA CYS A 574 13.98 -6.68 -5.32
C CYS A 574 12.79 -7.00 -4.39
N ASN A 575 11.83 -6.08 -4.25
CA ASN A 575 10.64 -6.31 -3.42
C ASN A 575 9.62 -7.20 -4.14
N THR A 576 9.31 -8.35 -3.55
CA THR A 576 8.35 -9.34 -4.08
C THR A 576 7.09 -9.49 -3.23
N GLU A 577 6.93 -8.73 -2.13
CA GLU A 577 5.81 -8.87 -1.17
C GLU A 577 4.44 -8.79 -1.84
N ASP A 578 4.22 -7.78 -2.69
CA ASP A 578 2.96 -7.60 -3.42
C ASP A 578 2.68 -8.76 -4.39
N VAL A 579 3.71 -9.38 -4.98
CA VAL A 579 3.54 -10.53 -5.87
C VAL A 579 3.09 -11.75 -5.06
N LYS A 580 3.82 -12.09 -4.00
CA LYS A 580 3.49 -13.22 -3.09
C LYS A 580 2.07 -13.05 -2.51
N THR A 581 1.78 -11.87 -1.96
CA THR A 581 0.50 -11.53 -1.34
C THR A 581 -0.66 -11.60 -2.32
N ASN A 582 -0.54 -10.99 -3.50
CA ASN A 582 -1.65 -10.95 -4.46
C ASN A 582 -1.83 -12.28 -5.20
N SER A 583 -0.79 -13.09 -5.43
CA SER A 583 -0.92 -14.46 -5.95
C SER A 583 -1.79 -15.34 -5.05
N LEU A 584 -1.47 -15.41 -3.74
CA LEU A 584 -2.28 -16.14 -2.76
C LEU A 584 -3.72 -15.58 -2.65
N TRP A 585 -3.89 -14.26 -2.83
CA TRP A 585 -5.20 -13.63 -2.81
C TRP A 585 -6.05 -13.98 -4.04
N VAL A 586 -5.46 -14.12 -5.24
CA VAL A 586 -6.17 -14.65 -6.43
C VAL A 586 -6.67 -16.07 -6.16
N LEU A 587 -5.80 -16.98 -5.67
CA LEU A 587 -6.21 -18.35 -5.33
C LEU A 587 -7.32 -18.36 -4.27
N ARG A 588 -7.21 -17.51 -3.24
CA ARG A 588 -8.20 -17.36 -2.17
C ARG A 588 -9.57 -16.94 -2.69
N HIS A 589 -9.62 -16.04 -3.67
CA HIS A 589 -10.87 -15.59 -4.30
C HIS A 589 -11.46 -16.63 -5.28
N LEU A 590 -10.62 -17.38 -6.00
CA LEU A 590 -11.06 -18.54 -6.77
C LEU A 590 -11.66 -19.63 -5.85
N MET A 591 -11.07 -19.82 -4.67
CA MET A 591 -11.53 -20.80 -3.67
C MET A 591 -12.67 -20.31 -2.75
N TYR A 592 -13.26 -19.14 -3.03
CA TYR A 592 -14.41 -18.63 -2.29
C TYR A 592 -15.71 -19.23 -2.83
N ASN A 593 -16.49 -19.87 -1.95
CA ASN A 593 -17.80 -20.50 -2.26
C ASN A 593 -17.77 -21.62 -3.34
N CYS A 594 -16.58 -22.05 -3.77
CA CYS A 594 -16.40 -23.08 -4.80
C CYS A 594 -16.71 -24.51 -4.29
N GLN A 595 -16.96 -25.42 -5.24
CA GLN A 595 -17.25 -26.82 -4.98
C GLN A 595 -15.98 -27.65 -4.70
N ASN A 596 -16.16 -28.84 -4.14
CA ASN A 596 -15.05 -29.74 -3.81
C ASN A 596 -14.24 -30.21 -5.03
N GLU A 597 -14.84 -30.22 -6.23
CA GLU A 597 -14.15 -30.55 -7.47
C GLU A 597 -13.12 -29.47 -7.84
N GLU A 598 -13.53 -28.20 -7.85
CA GLU A 598 -12.68 -27.04 -8.13
C GLU A 598 -11.52 -26.92 -7.12
N LYS A 599 -11.78 -27.27 -5.84
CA LYS A 599 -10.75 -27.33 -4.79
C LYS A 599 -9.70 -28.41 -5.05
N LEU A 600 -10.12 -29.57 -5.53
CA LEU A 600 -9.22 -30.68 -5.85
C LEU A 600 -8.48 -30.44 -7.18
N GLU A 601 -9.10 -29.76 -8.16
CA GLU A 601 -8.39 -29.31 -9.37
C GLU A 601 -7.28 -28.31 -9.04
N LEU A 602 -7.53 -27.34 -8.14
CA LEU A 602 -6.48 -26.43 -7.68
C LEU A 602 -5.37 -27.19 -6.95
N LEU A 603 -5.72 -28.07 -6.00
CA LEU A 603 -4.73 -28.81 -5.21
C LEU A 603 -3.91 -29.83 -6.04
N ALA A 604 -4.44 -30.27 -7.19
CA ALA A 604 -3.69 -31.08 -8.15
C ALA A 604 -2.65 -30.26 -8.96
N LYS A 605 -2.75 -28.92 -8.99
CA LYS A 605 -1.82 -28.01 -9.68
C LYS A 605 -0.89 -27.28 -8.71
N ILE A 606 -1.41 -26.89 -7.54
CA ILE A 606 -0.70 -26.19 -6.47
C ILE A 606 -0.97 -26.98 -5.17
N PRO A 607 -0.05 -27.89 -4.77
CA PRO A 607 -0.24 -28.76 -3.61
C PRO A 607 -0.40 -28.00 -2.29
N MET A 608 -0.93 -28.68 -1.27
CA MET A 608 -1.13 -28.09 0.07
C MET A 608 0.21 -27.69 0.71
N GLU A 609 1.23 -28.50 0.46
CA GLU A 609 2.62 -28.36 0.87
C GLU A 609 3.16 -26.99 0.42
N THR A 610 2.99 -26.66 -0.86
CA THR A 610 3.39 -25.37 -1.45
C THR A 610 2.60 -24.18 -0.89
N ILE A 611 1.36 -24.39 -0.41
CA ILE A 611 0.59 -23.33 0.27
C ILE A 611 1.10 -23.12 1.70
N LEU A 612 1.57 -24.19 2.36
CA LEU A 612 2.10 -24.15 3.73
C LEU A 612 3.51 -23.55 3.83
N GLU A 613 4.32 -23.61 2.78
CA GLU A 613 5.60 -22.87 2.71
C GLU A 613 5.41 -21.37 3.04
N PHE A 614 4.29 -20.77 2.63
CA PHE A 614 3.95 -19.37 2.89
C PHE A 614 3.34 -19.07 4.28
N VAL A 615 2.97 -20.07 5.10
CA VAL A 615 2.42 -19.77 6.44
C VAL A 615 3.48 -19.30 7.45
N ASN A 616 4.77 -19.34 7.09
CA ASN A 616 5.89 -18.82 7.88
C ASN A 616 6.70 -17.71 7.17
N ASP A 617 6.18 -17.16 6.06
CA ASP A 617 6.81 -16.06 5.32
C ASP A 617 7.12 -14.85 6.23
N PRO A 618 8.29 -14.18 6.11
CA PRO A 618 8.60 -12.98 6.91
C PRO A 618 7.59 -11.83 6.73
N SER A 619 6.81 -11.82 5.65
CA SER A 619 5.74 -10.85 5.39
C SER A 619 4.42 -11.26 6.05
N TRP A 620 3.88 -10.40 6.94
CA TRP A 620 2.55 -10.59 7.52
C TRP A 620 1.41 -10.53 6.48
N PRO A 621 1.41 -9.62 5.47
CA PRO A 621 0.50 -9.70 4.32
C PRO A 621 0.45 -11.07 3.63
N VAL A 622 1.60 -11.73 3.45
CA VAL A 622 1.67 -13.05 2.81
C VAL A 622 1.06 -14.13 3.72
N GLN A 623 1.51 -14.22 4.98
CA GLN A 623 0.91 -15.16 5.96
C GLN A 623 -0.61 -14.99 6.06
N ALA A 624 -1.09 -13.73 6.11
CA ALA A 624 -2.51 -13.43 6.22
C ALA A 624 -3.33 -13.98 5.03
N GLN A 625 -2.80 -13.92 3.81
CA GLN A 625 -3.50 -14.52 2.66
C GLN A 625 -3.34 -16.05 2.62
N ALA A 626 -2.21 -16.61 3.05
CA ALA A 626 -2.00 -18.07 3.14
C ALA A 626 -3.02 -18.72 4.09
N PHE A 627 -3.13 -18.24 5.35
CA PHE A 627 -4.13 -18.75 6.29
C PHE A 627 -5.56 -18.52 5.81
N GLN A 628 -5.85 -17.40 5.14
CA GLN A 628 -7.18 -17.13 4.63
C GLN A 628 -7.52 -17.92 3.33
N LEU A 629 -6.52 -18.42 2.59
CA LEU A 629 -6.67 -19.41 1.51
C LEU A 629 -6.98 -20.79 2.11
N ILE A 630 -6.20 -21.26 3.09
CA ILE A 630 -6.43 -22.53 3.79
C ILE A 630 -7.83 -22.56 4.44
N ARG A 631 -8.29 -21.43 5.00
CA ARG A 631 -9.66 -21.24 5.49
C ARG A 631 -10.72 -21.43 4.42
N ASN A 632 -10.52 -20.87 3.23
CA ASN A 632 -11.48 -21.00 2.12
C ASN A 632 -11.47 -22.43 1.55
N LEU A 633 -10.29 -23.05 1.42
CA LEU A 633 -10.10 -24.44 1.00
C LEU A 633 -10.77 -25.45 1.95
N THR A 634 -10.52 -25.38 3.25
CA THR A 634 -11.08 -26.30 4.27
C THR A 634 -12.60 -26.19 4.46
N SER A 635 -13.21 -25.05 4.12
CA SER A 635 -14.65 -24.83 4.28
C SER A 635 -15.48 -25.87 3.52
N ASN A 636 -16.43 -26.51 4.21
CA ASN A 636 -17.31 -27.57 3.68
C ASN A 636 -16.57 -28.75 2.98
N SER A 637 -15.33 -29.06 3.37
CA SER A 637 -14.53 -30.10 2.70
C SER A 637 -13.85 -31.11 3.65
N ARG A 638 -14.49 -32.28 3.84
CA ARG A 638 -13.88 -33.43 4.56
C ARG A 638 -12.54 -33.86 3.95
N LYS A 639 -12.48 -33.93 2.60
CA LYS A 639 -11.27 -34.35 1.88
C LYS A 639 -10.10 -33.38 2.12
N VAL A 640 -10.31 -32.07 1.94
CA VAL A 640 -9.24 -31.07 2.10
C VAL A 640 -8.84 -30.88 3.58
N VAL A 641 -9.75 -31.07 4.54
CA VAL A 641 -9.40 -31.11 5.97
C VAL A 641 -8.51 -32.31 6.32
N ASN A 642 -8.71 -33.48 5.69
CA ASN A 642 -7.81 -34.62 5.89
C ASN A 642 -6.42 -34.38 5.28
N ILE A 643 -6.33 -33.85 4.04
CA ILE A 643 -5.05 -33.46 3.41
C ILE A 643 -4.25 -32.48 4.28
N LEU A 644 -4.93 -31.50 4.89
CA LEU A 644 -4.30 -30.55 5.82
C LEU A 644 -3.80 -31.24 7.11
N LEU A 645 -4.51 -32.23 7.65
CA LEU A 645 -4.07 -32.99 8.83
C LEU A 645 -2.94 -33.97 8.51
N GLU A 646 -2.92 -34.53 7.30
CA GLU A 646 -1.85 -35.39 6.79
C GLU A 646 -0.53 -34.64 6.65
N ASN A 647 -0.57 -33.37 6.22
CA ASN A 647 0.58 -32.46 6.19
C ASN A 647 1.19 -32.18 7.59
N PHE A 648 0.42 -32.39 8.66
CA PHE A 648 0.85 -32.20 10.06
C PHE A 648 0.85 -33.52 10.84
N LYS A 649 1.01 -34.67 10.17
CA LYS A 649 0.94 -36.00 10.78
C LYS A 649 2.31 -36.47 11.30
N GLU A 650 2.39 -36.72 12.59
CA GLU A 650 3.49 -37.46 13.20
C GLU A 650 3.05 -38.91 13.45
N VAL A 651 3.93 -39.87 13.13
CA VAL A 651 3.63 -41.30 13.22
C VAL A 651 4.48 -41.95 14.30
N GLU A 652 3.94 -42.01 15.51
CA GLU A 652 4.51 -42.82 16.58
C GLU A 652 4.07 -44.28 16.42
N TYR A 653 4.99 -45.24 16.55
CA TYR A 653 4.68 -46.66 16.47
C TYR A 653 4.72 -47.29 17.87
N ASN A 654 3.56 -47.45 18.50
CA ASN A 654 3.44 -48.10 19.80
C ASN A 654 3.09 -49.58 19.64
N LEU A 655 3.70 -50.44 20.45
CA LEU A 655 3.35 -51.85 20.51
C LEU A 655 2.01 -52.03 21.23
N ASP A 656 1.05 -52.68 20.58
CA ASP A 656 -0.20 -53.11 21.20
C ASP A 656 0.11 -54.17 22.28
N PRO A 657 -0.16 -53.92 23.57
CA PRO A 657 0.17 -54.83 24.66
C PRO A 657 -0.70 -56.10 24.68
N VAL A 658 -1.77 -56.16 23.88
CA VAL A 658 -2.68 -57.31 23.78
C VAL A 658 -2.36 -58.15 22.53
N THR A 659 -2.04 -57.52 21.39
CA THR A 659 -1.81 -58.24 20.11
C THR A 659 -0.35 -58.36 19.68
N GLY A 660 0.57 -57.64 20.35
CA GLY A 660 2.00 -57.64 20.02
C GLY A 660 2.35 -56.97 18.69
N LYS A 661 1.39 -56.34 18.00
CA LYS A 661 1.58 -55.66 16.73
C LYS A 661 1.98 -54.20 16.95
N THR A 662 2.82 -53.67 16.08
CA THR A 662 3.07 -52.23 15.98
C THR A 662 1.82 -51.52 15.47
N LYS A 663 1.20 -50.71 16.33
CA LYS A 663 0.08 -49.84 16.01
C LYS A 663 0.61 -48.43 15.79
N ALA A 664 0.44 -47.90 14.58
CA ALA A 664 0.64 -46.49 14.33
C ALA A 664 -0.37 -45.67 15.15
N ILE A 665 0.12 -44.83 16.05
CA ILE A 665 -0.65 -43.75 16.65
C ILE A 665 -0.32 -42.51 15.84
N GLY A 666 -1.26 -42.11 14.98
CA GLY A 666 -1.22 -40.78 14.38
C GLY A 666 -1.47 -39.75 15.46
N ASN A 667 -0.46 -38.95 15.76
CA ASN A 667 -0.61 -37.67 16.46
C ASN A 667 -0.45 -36.54 15.43
N THR A 668 -0.89 -35.33 15.76
CA THR A 668 -0.76 -34.19 14.84
C THR A 668 -0.46 -32.90 15.59
N TYR A 669 0.63 -32.25 15.20
CA TYR A 669 1.10 -31.01 15.79
C TYR A 669 0.41 -29.75 15.21
N LEU A 670 -0.61 -29.93 14.36
CA LEU A 670 -1.37 -28.80 13.79
C LEU A 670 -1.91 -27.87 14.88
N PHE A 671 -2.47 -28.42 15.96
CA PHE A 671 -3.05 -27.60 17.03
C PHE A 671 -1.98 -26.85 17.82
N GLU A 672 -0.84 -27.48 18.13
CA GLU A 672 0.32 -26.80 18.73
C GLU A 672 0.82 -25.66 17.82
N PHE A 673 0.96 -25.91 16.51
CA PHE A 673 1.35 -24.87 15.54
C PHE A 673 0.35 -23.69 15.51
N LEU A 674 -0.96 -23.97 15.51
CA LEU A 674 -1.99 -22.93 15.53
C LEU A 674 -2.00 -22.15 16.86
N VAL A 675 -1.85 -22.80 18.01
CA VAL A 675 -1.65 -22.14 19.32
C VAL A 675 -0.41 -21.26 19.29
N HIS A 676 0.73 -21.80 18.83
CA HIS A 676 2.01 -21.09 18.75
C HIS A 676 1.94 -19.84 17.85
N LYS A 677 1.12 -19.87 16.80
CA LYS A 677 0.81 -18.67 15.99
C LYS A 677 -0.08 -17.71 16.76
N MET A 678 -1.24 -18.14 17.26
CA MET A 678 -2.18 -17.26 17.99
C MET A 678 -1.55 -16.58 19.20
N THR A 679 -0.69 -17.28 19.94
CA THR A 679 0.06 -16.77 21.10
C THR A 679 1.25 -15.87 20.74
N LYS A 680 1.59 -15.69 19.45
CA LYS A 680 2.67 -14.78 18.99
C LYS A 680 2.20 -13.56 18.19
N LEU A 681 1.02 -13.61 17.57
CA LEU A 681 0.49 -12.50 16.77
C LEU A 681 0.14 -11.26 17.63
N ASP A 682 0.34 -10.07 17.07
CA ASP A 682 -0.17 -8.80 17.61
C ASP A 682 -1.50 -8.42 16.93
N PRO A 683 -2.64 -8.50 17.62
CA PRO A 683 -3.96 -8.21 17.03
C PRO A 683 -4.19 -6.71 16.73
N ARG A 684 -3.25 -5.82 17.07
CA ARG A 684 -3.29 -4.39 16.71
C ARG A 684 -2.79 -4.16 15.29
N ASP A 685 -1.98 -5.06 14.75
CA ASP A 685 -1.51 -5.03 13.37
C ASP A 685 -2.57 -5.67 12.44
N PRO A 686 -3.09 -4.96 11.41
CA PRO A 686 -4.22 -5.47 10.63
C PRO A 686 -3.94 -6.77 9.86
N PRO A 687 -2.77 -6.98 9.22
CA PRO A 687 -2.39 -8.29 8.68
C PRO A 687 -2.38 -9.40 9.74
N GLN A 688 -1.74 -9.20 10.90
CA GLN A 688 -1.69 -10.21 11.96
C GLN A 688 -3.07 -10.51 12.58
N LYS A 689 -3.95 -9.51 12.76
CA LYS A 689 -5.36 -9.76 13.15
C LYS A 689 -6.06 -10.64 12.12
N LYS A 690 -5.83 -10.40 10.83
CA LYS A 690 -6.41 -11.19 9.73
C LYS A 690 -5.85 -12.61 9.63
N THR A 691 -4.60 -12.81 10.06
CA THR A 691 -4.02 -14.15 10.28
C THR A 691 -4.72 -14.87 11.43
N LEU A 692 -4.92 -14.21 12.57
CA LEU A 692 -5.66 -14.75 13.72
C LEU A 692 -7.12 -15.11 13.36
N GLU A 693 -7.84 -14.24 12.65
CA GLU A 693 -9.16 -14.54 12.07
C GLU A 693 -9.09 -15.78 11.16
N GLY A 694 -8.06 -15.89 10.33
CA GLY A 694 -7.83 -17.05 9.44
C GLY A 694 -7.73 -18.35 10.22
N ILE A 695 -6.90 -18.37 11.27
CA ILE A 695 -6.68 -19.52 12.16
C ILE A 695 -7.98 -19.92 12.87
N LEU A 696 -8.69 -18.97 13.49
CA LEU A 696 -9.94 -19.25 14.20
C LEU A 696 -10.99 -19.88 13.27
N TYR A 697 -11.14 -19.37 12.04
CA TYR A 697 -12.08 -19.96 11.09
C TYR A 697 -11.60 -21.30 10.47
N ILE A 698 -10.30 -21.59 10.43
CA ILE A 698 -9.82 -22.96 10.15
C ILE A 698 -10.30 -23.92 11.24
N ILE A 699 -10.22 -23.52 12.52
CA ILE A 699 -10.72 -24.32 13.65
C ILE A 699 -12.24 -24.49 13.58
N VAL A 700 -13.00 -23.45 13.20
CA VAL A 700 -14.45 -23.53 12.92
C VAL A 700 -14.76 -24.59 11.85
N ASN A 701 -13.97 -24.62 10.77
CA ASN A 701 -14.14 -25.59 9.67
C ASN A 701 -13.82 -27.01 10.12
N LEU A 702 -12.71 -27.23 10.86
CA LEU A 702 -12.34 -28.55 11.38
C LEU A 702 -13.44 -29.10 12.33
N ALA A 703 -13.95 -28.26 13.24
CA ALA A 703 -15.03 -28.62 14.15
C ALA A 703 -16.38 -28.90 13.44
N ALA A 704 -16.55 -28.49 12.19
CA ALA A 704 -17.77 -28.74 11.42
C ALA A 704 -17.82 -30.14 10.76
N VAL A 705 -16.69 -30.85 10.62
CA VAL A 705 -16.59 -32.02 9.73
C VAL A 705 -17.33 -33.27 10.25
N ASN A 706 -16.91 -33.82 11.39
CA ASN A 706 -17.51 -35.01 12.02
C ASN A 706 -17.16 -35.08 13.52
N GLU A 707 -17.76 -36.03 14.23
CA GLU A 707 -17.54 -36.21 15.68
C GLU A 707 -16.06 -36.48 16.03
N ASN A 708 -15.32 -37.20 15.18
CA ASN A 708 -13.89 -37.44 15.36
C ASN A 708 -13.08 -36.12 15.35
N LYS A 709 -13.37 -35.20 14.42
CA LYS A 709 -12.72 -33.88 14.40
C LYS A 709 -13.19 -32.97 15.55
N LYS A 710 -14.47 -33.00 15.94
CA LYS A 710 -14.97 -32.27 17.13
C LYS A 710 -14.26 -32.73 18.40
N GLN A 711 -14.08 -34.04 18.57
CA GLN A 711 -13.35 -34.61 19.69
C GLN A 711 -11.86 -34.22 19.66
N LEU A 712 -11.22 -34.29 18.48
CA LEU A 712 -9.83 -33.85 18.31
C LEU A 712 -9.63 -32.38 18.70
N VAL A 713 -10.58 -31.49 18.38
CA VAL A 713 -10.54 -30.07 18.76
C VAL A 713 -10.82 -29.85 20.25
N VAL A 714 -11.79 -30.56 20.85
CA VAL A 714 -12.14 -30.37 22.28
C VAL A 714 -11.12 -30.99 23.26
N GLU A 715 -10.23 -31.84 22.76
CA GLU A 715 -9.06 -32.34 23.50
C GLU A 715 -7.94 -31.29 23.65
N GLN A 716 -7.98 -30.17 22.90
CA GLN A 716 -6.93 -29.14 22.93
C GLN A 716 -7.24 -28.04 23.95
N ASP A 717 -6.74 -28.19 25.19
CA ASP A 717 -7.04 -27.24 26.27
C ASP A 717 -6.52 -25.81 25.98
N GLU A 718 -5.32 -25.67 25.42
CA GLU A 718 -4.74 -24.36 25.02
C GLU A 718 -5.60 -23.61 23.99
N ILE A 719 -6.30 -24.32 23.09
CA ILE A 719 -7.26 -23.71 22.16
C ILE A 719 -8.45 -23.15 22.95
N LEU A 720 -8.99 -23.93 23.89
CA LEU A 720 -10.14 -23.53 24.72
C LEU A 720 -9.80 -22.37 25.66
N GLU A 721 -8.57 -22.28 26.16
CA GLU A 721 -8.06 -21.13 26.91
C GLU A 721 -8.01 -19.85 26.03
N ILE A 722 -7.52 -19.94 24.80
CA ILE A 722 -7.48 -18.79 23.87
C ILE A 722 -8.91 -18.30 23.53
N LEU A 723 -9.84 -19.22 23.25
CA LEU A 723 -11.26 -18.86 23.06
C LEU A 723 -11.83 -18.18 24.32
N SER A 724 -11.42 -18.62 25.50
CA SER A 724 -11.83 -18.01 26.78
C SER A 724 -11.26 -16.60 26.95
N GLU A 725 -10.00 -16.34 26.61
CA GLU A 725 -9.41 -15.00 26.69
C GLU A 725 -10.09 -14.01 25.72
N ILE A 726 -10.46 -14.47 24.52
CA ILE A 726 -11.21 -13.67 23.53
C ILE A 726 -12.62 -13.36 24.05
N LEU A 727 -13.34 -14.35 24.59
CA LEU A 727 -14.70 -14.16 25.11
C LEU A 727 -14.75 -13.41 26.45
N ALA A 728 -13.68 -13.43 27.24
CA ALA A 728 -13.56 -12.65 28.48
C ALA A 728 -13.49 -11.13 28.24
N ALA A 729 -13.04 -10.70 27.05
CA ALA A 729 -12.85 -9.29 26.69
C ALA A 729 -14.12 -8.43 26.88
N SER A 730 -13.91 -7.16 27.23
CA SER A 730 -14.96 -6.16 27.46
C SER A 730 -14.43 -4.73 27.27
N ALA A 731 -15.31 -3.74 27.12
CA ALA A 731 -14.90 -2.35 26.97
C ALA A 731 -14.08 -1.79 28.17
N GLN A 732 -14.31 -2.33 29.37
CA GLN A 732 -13.61 -1.94 30.61
C GLN A 732 -12.35 -2.79 30.88
N ASN A 733 -12.29 -4.00 30.31
CA ASN A 733 -11.13 -4.89 30.39
C ASN A 733 -10.90 -5.54 29.00
N PRO A 734 -10.19 -4.85 28.09
CA PRO A 734 -9.71 -5.46 26.85
C PRO A 734 -8.56 -6.41 27.19
N THR A 735 -8.74 -7.70 26.88
CA THR A 735 -7.68 -8.70 26.95
C THR A 735 -6.68 -8.51 25.80
N ARG A 736 -5.68 -9.38 25.63
CA ARG A 736 -4.68 -9.28 24.56
C ARG A 736 -5.32 -9.05 23.19
N TYR A 737 -6.39 -9.79 22.92
CA TYR A 737 -7.13 -9.80 21.66
C TYR A 737 -8.04 -8.59 21.44
N GLY A 738 -8.14 -7.68 22.43
CA GLY A 738 -9.06 -6.56 22.42
C GLY A 738 -10.52 -6.99 22.55
N ASN A 739 -11.43 -6.01 22.63
CA ASN A 739 -12.88 -6.28 22.62
C ASN A 739 -13.41 -6.36 21.18
N ASP A 740 -12.84 -7.26 20.37
CA ASP A 740 -13.13 -7.38 18.93
C ASP A 740 -14.31 -8.33 18.66
N SER A 741 -15.32 -7.83 17.95
CA SER A 741 -16.55 -8.59 17.68
C SER A 741 -16.35 -9.77 16.73
N ASP A 742 -15.37 -9.71 15.83
CA ASP A 742 -15.18 -10.72 14.80
C ASP A 742 -14.44 -11.93 15.36
N LEU A 743 -13.44 -11.68 16.22
CA LEU A 743 -12.76 -12.73 17.00
C LEU A 743 -13.73 -13.41 17.99
N LYS A 744 -14.58 -12.63 18.68
CA LYS A 744 -15.64 -13.18 19.55
C LYS A 744 -16.64 -14.04 18.75
N LEU A 745 -17.09 -13.56 17.59
CA LEU A 745 -18.04 -14.28 16.75
C LEU A 745 -17.44 -15.58 16.21
N ALA A 746 -16.19 -15.58 15.76
CA ALA A 746 -15.47 -16.79 15.34
C ALA A 746 -15.34 -17.80 16.51
N SER A 747 -15.04 -17.31 17.72
CA SER A 747 -14.96 -18.14 18.94
C SER A 747 -16.31 -18.79 19.28
N LEU A 748 -17.41 -18.04 19.21
CA LEU A 748 -18.77 -18.57 19.37
C LEU A 748 -19.14 -19.57 18.26
N TRP A 749 -18.58 -19.47 17.06
CA TRP A 749 -18.77 -20.46 16.00
C TRP A 749 -18.01 -21.77 16.26
N VAL A 750 -16.81 -21.74 16.82
CA VAL A 750 -16.11 -22.98 17.25
C VAL A 750 -16.95 -23.72 18.29
N LEU A 751 -17.34 -23.03 19.36
CA LEU A 751 -18.15 -23.60 20.45
C LEU A 751 -19.51 -24.12 19.97
N ASN A 752 -20.15 -23.41 19.03
CA ASN A 752 -21.37 -23.86 18.37
C ASN A 752 -21.15 -25.19 17.64
N ASN A 753 -20.09 -25.31 16.84
CA ASN A 753 -19.85 -26.50 16.02
C ASN A 753 -19.41 -27.72 16.86
N LEU A 754 -18.76 -27.49 18.01
CA LEU A 754 -18.45 -28.53 19.00
C LEU A 754 -19.69 -29.10 19.71
N LEU A 755 -20.80 -28.34 19.77
CA LEU A 755 -22.02 -28.76 20.46
C LEU A 755 -23.17 -29.12 19.51
N TRP A 756 -23.19 -28.60 18.28
CA TRP A 756 -24.25 -28.90 17.32
C TRP A 756 -24.11 -30.34 16.77
N ASN A 757 -25.20 -31.11 16.80
CA ASN A 757 -25.21 -32.47 16.31
C ASN A 757 -25.61 -32.52 14.82
N SER A 758 -24.85 -33.27 14.01
CA SER A 758 -24.98 -33.26 12.55
C SER A 758 -26.14 -34.14 12.06
N GLU A 759 -26.59 -35.12 12.85
CA GLU A 759 -27.61 -36.10 12.47
C GLU A 759 -29.06 -35.57 12.57
N SER A 760 -29.26 -34.36 13.11
CA SER A 760 -30.58 -33.72 13.27
C SER A 760 -31.03 -32.89 12.05
N ALA A 761 -30.31 -32.97 10.93
CA ALA A 761 -30.29 -31.91 9.90
C ALA A 761 -31.45 -31.89 8.87
N ASN A 762 -32.47 -32.75 8.97
CA ASN A 762 -33.57 -32.82 7.99
C ASN A 762 -34.53 -31.60 7.99
N HIS A 763 -34.30 -30.56 8.80
CA HIS A 763 -35.25 -29.45 9.01
C HIS A 763 -34.65 -28.03 8.90
N SER A 764 -33.42 -27.85 8.41
CA SER A 764 -32.79 -26.51 8.32
C SER A 764 -31.97 -26.24 7.07
N GLN A 765 -32.30 -26.87 5.93
CA GLN A 765 -31.66 -26.58 4.63
C GLN A 765 -32.34 -25.43 3.85
N PHE A 766 -33.46 -24.90 4.35
CA PHE A 766 -34.10 -23.66 3.91
C PHE A 766 -34.37 -22.78 5.13
N GLY A 767 -33.71 -21.62 5.24
CA GLY A 767 -33.85 -20.77 6.44
C GLY A 767 -32.94 -19.54 6.59
N LEU A 768 -32.23 -19.11 5.55
CA LEU A 768 -31.40 -17.89 5.58
C LEU A 768 -31.59 -16.95 4.38
N ASP A 769 -32.68 -17.12 3.62
CA ASP A 769 -33.09 -16.15 2.59
C ASP A 769 -34.21 -15.24 3.10
N GLY A 770 -34.03 -13.93 2.92
CA GLY A 770 -35.12 -12.94 2.85
C GLY A 770 -35.93 -12.66 4.13
N TYR A 771 -35.46 -11.74 4.97
CA TYR A 771 -36.34 -10.91 5.81
C TYR A 771 -36.73 -9.62 5.05
N PRO A 772 -37.93 -9.50 4.45
CA PRO A 772 -38.46 -8.22 4.00
C PRO A 772 -38.85 -7.34 5.21
N PRO A 773 -38.84 -6.01 5.07
CA PRO A 773 -39.12 -5.10 6.19
C PRO A 773 -40.57 -5.17 6.67
N THR A 774 -40.74 -5.02 7.98
CA THR A 774 -42.04 -5.09 8.66
C THR A 774 -43.02 -3.99 8.23
N SER A 775 -44.31 -4.32 8.19
CA SER A 775 -45.40 -3.34 8.12
C SER A 775 -46.42 -3.58 9.24
N ARG A 776 -47.01 -2.48 9.70
CA ARG A 776 -47.59 -2.26 11.04
C ARG A 776 -48.80 -3.13 11.40
N ASP A 777 -48.87 -3.42 12.70
CA ASP A 777 -50.02 -3.62 13.58
C ASP A 777 -51.44 -3.46 12.98
N SER A 778 -52.28 -4.49 13.18
CA SER A 778 -53.67 -4.34 13.65
C SER A 778 -54.13 -5.66 14.29
N SER A 779 -55.01 -5.60 15.30
CA SER A 779 -55.48 -6.75 16.07
C SER A 779 -56.94 -7.12 15.75
N SER A 780 -57.27 -8.42 15.72
CA SER A 780 -58.51 -8.97 16.31
C SER A 780 -58.63 -10.51 16.19
N ALA A 781 -59.55 -11.05 17.01
CA ALA A 781 -59.90 -12.45 17.32
C ALA A 781 -60.03 -13.49 16.17
N PRO A 782 -59.96 -14.80 16.49
CA PRO A 782 -60.24 -15.90 15.56
C PRO A 782 -61.75 -16.18 15.39
N ILE A 783 -62.15 -16.58 14.18
CA ILE A 783 -63.46 -17.20 13.86
C ILE A 783 -63.22 -18.40 12.93
N ASP A 784 -64.13 -19.36 12.97
CA ASP A 784 -63.95 -20.75 12.53
C ASP A 784 -64.70 -21.08 11.21
N TYR A 785 -64.36 -22.22 10.63
CA TYR A 785 -65.04 -23.00 9.57
C TYR A 785 -65.19 -22.50 8.12
N SER A 786 -65.12 -23.53 7.26
CA SER A 786 -65.88 -23.79 6.02
C SER A 786 -65.19 -23.59 4.66
N GLU A 787 -65.63 -24.43 3.72
CA GLU A 787 -64.96 -24.82 2.48
C GLU A 787 -65.70 -24.20 1.23
N PRO A 788 -65.58 -24.68 -0.04
CA PRO A 788 -65.82 -23.86 -1.26
C PRO A 788 -67.31 -23.98 -1.74
N PRO A 789 -67.75 -23.65 -2.99
CA PRO A 789 -66.99 -23.29 -4.21
C PRO A 789 -67.64 -22.30 -5.23
N SER A 790 -66.93 -22.14 -6.37
CA SER A 790 -67.46 -21.96 -7.74
C SER A 790 -67.92 -20.56 -8.23
N GLY A 791 -67.88 -20.38 -9.56
CA GLY A 791 -68.37 -19.18 -10.28
C GLY A 791 -67.29 -18.47 -11.14
N ARG A 792 -66.81 -19.04 -12.25
CA ARG A 792 -67.34 -18.93 -13.65
C ARG A 792 -67.24 -17.55 -14.33
N VAL A 793 -66.66 -17.56 -15.56
CA VAL A 793 -67.04 -16.74 -16.75
C VAL A 793 -66.68 -15.23 -16.64
N SER A 794 -66.07 -14.52 -17.60
CA SER A 794 -65.67 -14.70 -19.03
C SER A 794 -64.53 -13.69 -19.36
N ARG A 795 -63.98 -13.44 -20.58
CA ARG A 795 -64.34 -13.78 -21.98
C ARG A 795 -63.15 -13.61 -22.95
N ASN A 796 -63.08 -14.44 -24.00
CA ASN A 796 -62.44 -14.26 -25.33
C ASN A 796 -60.89 -14.03 -25.43
N GLU A 797 -60.11 -14.74 -26.26
CA GLU A 797 -60.12 -14.99 -27.74
C GLU A 797 -59.59 -13.76 -28.55
N ILE A 798 -58.84 -13.86 -29.67
CA ILE A 798 -58.40 -14.95 -30.58
C ILE A 798 -57.07 -14.49 -31.29
N HIS A 799 -56.18 -15.20 -32.00
CA HIS A 799 -55.96 -16.55 -32.61
C HIS A 799 -54.41 -16.83 -32.52
N GLY A 800 -53.74 -17.86 -33.06
CA GLY A 800 -54.06 -19.08 -33.85
C GLY A 800 -52.75 -19.87 -34.14
N ILE A 801 -52.74 -21.22 -34.10
CA ILE A 801 -52.80 -22.15 -35.27
C ILE A 801 -51.48 -22.20 -36.08
N THR A 802 -50.82 -23.33 -36.38
CA THR A 802 -51.07 -24.80 -36.24
C THR A 802 -50.16 -25.47 -35.18
N SER A 803 -50.20 -26.75 -34.75
CA SER A 803 -50.95 -28.01 -35.03
C SER A 803 -50.47 -29.02 -36.12
N ASN A 804 -49.76 -30.09 -35.71
CA ASN A 804 -49.89 -31.52 -36.09
C ASN A 804 -48.95 -32.36 -35.15
N THR A 805 -49.26 -33.47 -34.47
CA THR A 805 -50.04 -34.73 -34.69
C THR A 805 -49.37 -35.73 -35.65
N ASP A 806 -49.25 -37.05 -35.39
CA ASP A 806 -49.50 -37.94 -34.22
C ASP A 806 -48.51 -39.17 -34.34
N HIS A 807 -48.53 -40.36 -33.70
CA HIS A 807 -49.54 -41.14 -32.93
C HIS A 807 -48.89 -42.36 -32.19
N ASN A 808 -49.38 -42.76 -31.00
CA ASN A 808 -49.40 -44.15 -30.41
C ASN A 808 -48.07 -44.90 -30.05
N SER A 809 -48.01 -45.91 -29.15
CA SER A 809 -48.86 -46.35 -27.99
C SER A 809 -48.20 -47.56 -27.24
N ALA A 810 -48.74 -47.94 -26.07
CA ALA A 810 -48.33 -49.01 -25.13
C ALA A 810 -47.14 -48.65 -24.19
N ILE A 811 -47.11 -48.92 -22.87
CA ILE A 811 -47.74 -49.90 -21.93
C ILE A 811 -46.90 -51.17 -21.72
N ASP A 812 -46.78 -51.55 -20.43
CA ASP A 812 -46.01 -52.66 -19.83
C ASP A 812 -44.47 -52.54 -19.93
N GLU A 813 -43.65 -53.03 -18.98
CA GLU A 813 -43.92 -53.84 -17.77
C GLU A 813 -42.87 -53.54 -16.66
N ASP A 814 -43.15 -53.83 -15.39
CA ASP A 814 -42.17 -53.72 -14.29
C ASP A 814 -41.12 -54.84 -14.38
N ILE A 815 -39.83 -54.50 -14.54
CA ILE A 815 -38.71 -55.45 -14.37
C ILE A 815 -37.64 -54.86 -13.44
N ASP A 816 -37.43 -55.56 -12.34
CA ASP A 816 -36.46 -55.27 -11.28
C ASP A 816 -35.10 -55.92 -11.63
N ASP A 817 -34.12 -55.12 -12.08
CA ASP A 817 -32.72 -55.57 -12.21
C ASP A 817 -31.71 -54.41 -12.14
N SER A 818 -31.72 -53.67 -11.02
CA SER A 818 -30.62 -52.74 -10.71
C SER A 818 -29.45 -53.48 -10.06
N SER A 819 -28.73 -54.23 -10.91
CA SER A 819 -27.57 -55.05 -10.51
C SER A 819 -26.57 -54.30 -9.63
N ALA A 820 -26.17 -54.92 -8.52
CA ALA A 820 -25.39 -54.28 -7.47
C ALA A 820 -23.94 -54.01 -7.90
N LEU A 821 -23.70 -52.84 -8.48
CA LEU A 821 -22.37 -52.24 -8.52
C LEU A 821 -21.93 -51.95 -7.09
N GLN A 822 -21.05 -52.80 -6.58
CA GLN A 822 -20.36 -52.57 -5.32
C GLN A 822 -19.39 -51.40 -5.50
N ASP A 823 -19.82 -50.21 -5.09
CA ASP A 823 -18.90 -49.15 -4.66
C ASP A 823 -18.10 -49.68 -3.47
N ASN A 824 -16.96 -50.31 -3.80
CA ASN A 824 -15.92 -50.59 -2.82
C ASN A 824 -15.34 -49.24 -2.41
N GLU A 825 -15.89 -48.64 -1.37
CA GLU A 825 -15.21 -47.58 -0.62
C GLU A 825 -13.87 -48.14 -0.13
N GLU A 826 -12.81 -47.88 -0.90
CA GLU A 826 -11.45 -48.20 -0.47
C GLU A 826 -11.19 -47.50 0.86
N ARG A 827 -10.84 -48.32 1.87
CA ARG A 827 -10.47 -47.89 3.22
C ARG A 827 -9.16 -47.10 3.19
N ASN A 828 -9.22 -45.88 2.68
CA ASN A 828 -8.19 -44.88 2.87
C ASN A 828 -8.14 -44.53 4.37
N ASP A 829 -6.96 -44.58 4.96
CA ASP A 829 -6.75 -44.54 6.42
C ASP A 829 -7.31 -43.25 7.06
N GLU A 830 -8.55 -43.28 7.53
CA GLU A 830 -9.07 -42.19 8.37
C GLU A 830 -8.26 -42.12 9.67
N PHE A 831 -8.03 -40.90 10.15
CA PHE A 831 -7.25 -40.59 11.35
C PHE A 831 -7.98 -41.05 12.63
N VAL A 832 -8.00 -42.37 12.86
CA VAL A 832 -8.88 -43.05 13.81
C VAL A 832 -8.16 -43.51 15.09
N ARG A 833 -8.53 -42.91 16.22
CA ARG A 833 -8.51 -43.60 17.51
C ARG A 833 -9.81 -44.42 17.60
N HIS A 834 -9.73 -45.75 17.45
CA HIS A 834 -10.92 -46.61 17.49
C HIS A 834 -11.65 -46.51 18.84
N ILE A 835 -12.88 -46.02 18.79
CA ILE A 835 -13.91 -46.19 19.84
C ILE A 835 -14.78 -47.38 19.42
N PRO A 836 -15.10 -48.35 20.31
CA PRO A 836 -15.90 -49.51 19.95
C PRO A 836 -17.35 -49.13 19.60
N GLU A 837 -17.88 -49.74 18.55
CA GLU A 837 -19.16 -49.36 17.93
C GLU A 837 -20.36 -49.50 18.87
N GLY A 838 -21.21 -48.47 18.91
CA GLY A 838 -22.49 -48.51 19.62
C GLY A 838 -23.37 -47.30 19.29
N ARG A 839 -24.51 -47.54 18.62
CA ARG A 839 -25.48 -46.53 18.14
C ARG A 839 -26.26 -45.77 19.24
N SER A 840 -25.65 -45.55 20.40
CA SER A 840 -26.22 -44.82 21.54
C SER A 840 -25.25 -43.79 22.16
N GLN A 841 -24.07 -43.56 21.56
CA GLN A 841 -23.01 -42.74 22.17
C GLN A 841 -23.02 -41.25 21.77
N ASN A 842 -23.60 -40.87 20.63
CA ASN A 842 -23.46 -39.51 20.05
C ASN A 842 -24.05 -38.38 20.94
N ASN A 843 -25.15 -38.65 21.66
CA ASN A 843 -25.68 -37.68 22.63
C ASN A 843 -24.79 -37.62 23.88
N ASN A 844 -24.25 -38.75 24.34
CA ASN A 844 -23.37 -38.80 25.51
C ASN A 844 -22.05 -38.06 25.26
N SER A 845 -21.43 -38.20 24.09
CA SER A 845 -20.22 -37.43 23.74
C SER A 845 -20.50 -35.93 23.70
N THR A 846 -21.61 -35.51 23.12
CA THR A 846 -22.03 -34.09 23.08
C THR A 846 -22.29 -33.52 24.47
N VAL A 847 -22.94 -34.29 25.36
CA VAL A 847 -23.14 -33.93 26.77
C VAL A 847 -21.80 -33.83 27.53
N LEU A 848 -20.86 -34.76 27.30
CA LEU A 848 -19.53 -34.73 27.92
C LEU A 848 -18.72 -33.50 27.47
N ARG A 849 -18.78 -33.14 26.18
CA ARG A 849 -18.21 -31.88 25.68
C ARG A 849 -18.84 -30.66 26.34
N CYS A 850 -20.18 -30.65 26.47
CA CYS A 850 -20.88 -29.56 27.15
C CYS A 850 -20.44 -29.42 28.61
N LYS A 851 -20.29 -30.53 29.34
CA LYS A 851 -19.77 -30.54 30.72
C LYS A 851 -18.33 -30.00 30.80
N LYS A 852 -17.39 -30.46 29.95
CA LYS A 852 -16.02 -29.90 29.89
C LYS A 852 -16.02 -28.37 29.65
N LEU A 853 -16.89 -27.85 28.77
CA LEU A 853 -17.02 -26.41 28.51
C LEU A 853 -17.66 -25.64 29.70
N VAL A 854 -18.44 -26.30 30.55
CA VAL A 854 -18.91 -25.71 31.82
C VAL A 854 -17.79 -25.71 32.86
N ASP A 855 -17.05 -26.81 32.98
CA ASP A 855 -15.95 -26.98 33.95
C ASP A 855 -14.80 -25.97 33.69
N LEU A 856 -14.53 -25.66 32.42
CA LEU A 856 -13.60 -24.60 31.99
C LEU A 856 -14.19 -23.17 32.10
N GLY A 857 -15.41 -22.99 32.61
CA GLY A 857 -16.06 -21.69 32.80
C GLY A 857 -16.56 -20.99 31.52
N ILE A 858 -16.38 -21.61 30.34
CA ILE A 858 -16.76 -21.03 29.04
C ILE A 858 -18.27 -20.75 28.97
N HIS A 859 -19.10 -21.56 29.63
CA HIS A 859 -20.55 -21.33 29.72
C HIS A 859 -20.91 -19.94 30.30
N GLU A 860 -20.21 -19.50 31.34
CA GLU A 860 -20.42 -18.18 31.96
C GLU A 860 -19.89 -17.05 31.08
N LEU A 861 -18.82 -17.30 30.31
CA LEU A 861 -18.35 -16.36 29.28
C LEU A 861 -19.36 -16.21 28.14
N VAL A 862 -20.00 -17.29 27.69
CA VAL A 862 -21.09 -17.23 26.71
C VAL A 862 -22.26 -16.43 27.28
N LYS A 863 -22.68 -16.69 28.53
CA LYS A 863 -23.75 -15.93 29.20
C LYS A 863 -23.42 -14.44 29.38
N LYS A 864 -22.17 -14.10 29.72
CA LYS A 864 -21.68 -12.71 29.77
C LYS A 864 -21.83 -11.99 28.41
N ASN A 865 -21.51 -12.68 27.30
CA ASN A 865 -21.57 -12.08 25.96
C ASN A 865 -22.99 -11.89 25.40
N ILE A 866 -24.04 -12.35 26.09
CA ILE A 866 -25.45 -11.99 25.80
C ILE A 866 -25.70 -10.48 26.00
N PHE A 867 -24.80 -9.79 26.70
CA PHE A 867 -24.83 -8.34 26.97
C PHE A 867 -23.71 -7.54 26.27
N ASP A 868 -23.04 -8.11 25.27
CA ASP A 868 -22.01 -7.41 24.47
C ASP A 868 -22.59 -6.22 23.66
N ASP A 869 -21.78 -5.22 23.31
CA ASP A 869 -22.25 -4.09 22.49
C ASP A 869 -22.75 -4.57 21.10
N SER A 870 -22.05 -5.54 20.50
CA SER A 870 -22.35 -6.08 19.17
C SER A 870 -23.60 -6.96 19.18
N LEU A 871 -24.60 -6.60 18.36
CA LEU A 871 -25.83 -7.39 18.21
C LEU A 871 -25.53 -8.83 17.74
N SER A 872 -24.63 -9.00 16.77
CA SER A 872 -24.27 -10.31 16.23
C SER A 872 -23.65 -11.25 17.28
N VAL A 873 -22.84 -10.69 18.19
CA VAL A 873 -22.28 -11.44 19.32
C VAL A 873 -23.39 -11.83 20.30
N ARG A 874 -24.26 -10.88 20.68
CA ARG A 874 -25.37 -11.13 21.62
C ARG A 874 -26.34 -12.21 21.15
N GLU A 875 -26.78 -12.16 19.89
CA GLU A 875 -27.73 -13.14 19.35
C GLU A 875 -27.09 -14.53 19.23
N LYS A 876 -25.85 -14.64 18.75
CA LYS A 876 -25.13 -15.92 18.67
C LYS A 876 -24.85 -16.50 20.06
N ALA A 877 -24.45 -15.67 21.02
CA ALA A 877 -24.22 -16.07 22.40
C ALA A 877 -25.50 -16.55 23.11
N ARG A 878 -26.65 -15.88 22.87
CA ARG A 878 -27.94 -16.27 23.47
C ARG A 878 -28.40 -17.64 22.95
N THR A 879 -28.32 -17.86 21.63
CA THR A 879 -28.66 -19.15 21.01
C THR A 879 -27.75 -20.28 21.50
N LEU A 880 -26.43 -20.01 21.63
CA LEU A 880 -25.48 -20.99 22.17
C LEU A 880 -25.75 -21.30 23.65
N SER A 881 -25.99 -20.28 24.49
CA SER A 881 -26.36 -20.48 25.90
C SER A 881 -27.62 -21.31 26.05
N PHE A 882 -28.67 -21.02 25.26
CA PHE A 882 -29.91 -21.79 25.30
C PHE A 882 -29.69 -23.27 24.94
N HIS A 883 -28.83 -23.54 23.94
CA HIS A 883 -28.48 -24.91 23.57
C HIS A 883 -27.65 -25.62 24.66
N MET A 884 -26.72 -24.93 25.32
CA MET A 884 -25.98 -25.48 26.47
C MET A 884 -26.92 -25.76 27.66
N ASP A 885 -27.79 -24.81 28.02
CA ASP A 885 -28.79 -24.98 29.07
C ASP A 885 -29.81 -26.11 28.78
N LEU A 886 -30.02 -26.48 27.50
CA LEU A 886 -30.81 -27.64 27.09
C LEU A 886 -30.04 -28.96 27.27
N LEU A 887 -28.85 -29.08 26.67
CA LEU A 887 -28.00 -30.29 26.77
C LEU A 887 -27.68 -30.67 28.23
N LEU A 888 -27.51 -29.67 29.10
CA LEU A 888 -27.29 -29.89 30.53
C LEU A 888 -28.54 -30.41 31.26
N ARG A 889 -29.76 -30.01 30.86
CA ARG A 889 -31.02 -30.53 31.43
C ARG A 889 -31.23 -32.00 31.08
N ASP A 890 -31.08 -32.33 29.81
CA ASP A 890 -31.25 -33.70 29.32
C ASP A 890 -30.32 -34.66 30.08
N SER A 891 -29.10 -34.21 30.37
CA SER A 891 -28.09 -34.95 31.16
C SER A 891 -28.36 -35.11 32.66
N ASN A 892 -29.47 -34.55 33.17
CA ASN A 892 -29.96 -34.73 34.54
C ASN A 892 -31.30 -35.51 34.58
N SER A 893 -31.81 -35.94 33.42
CA SER A 893 -33.03 -36.75 33.26
C SER A 893 -32.76 -38.17 32.76
N SER A 894 -31.49 -38.59 32.74
CA SER A 894 -30.97 -39.87 32.26
C SER A 894 -30.24 -40.64 33.36
#